data_AF-A0A8K9Y549-F1
#
_entry.id   AF-A0A8K9Y549-F1
#
_cell.length_a   1.000
_cell.length_b   1.000
_cell.length_c   1.000
_cell.angle_alpha   90.00
_cell.angle_beta   90.00
_cell.angle_gamma   90.00
#
_symmetry.space_group_name_H-M   'P 1'
#
loop_
_entity.id
_entity.type
_entity.pdbx_description
1 polymer ?
#
loop_
_entity_poly.entity_id
_entity_poly.type
_entity_poly.pdbx_seq_one_letter_code
_entity_poly.pdbx_strand_id
1 'polypeptide(L)'
;MASGSVLQPRWKRVLGWSGPVPRPRHGHRAVAIKELMVVFGGGNEGIVDELHVYNTATNQWFIPAVRGDIPPGCAAYGFVCDGTRLLVFGGMVEYGKYSNDLYELQASRWEWKRLKAKSPKNGPPPCPRLGHSFSLVGNKCYLFGGLANDSEDPKNNIPRYLNDLYTLELRAGSSVVGWDIPITYGVLPPPRESHTAVVYTEKSRLVIYGGMSGCRLGDLWILDIDTLTWNKPSINGTAPLPRSLHSATTITNKMYVFGGWVPLVMDDVKVATHEKEWKCTNTLACLNLDSMVWESVLLDSLEDNIPRARAGHCSVAINSRLYVWSGRDGYRKAWNNQVCCKDLWYLETEKPRPPSRVQLVRANTSSLEVSWGAVPTADTYLLQLQKYDIPPAPAATTPGVSPATPLPVNSSPKSPVSASAVSAQGHPLQDSLNDPASESNADELAAAVTQAVARLAPSCTLTPTQTMMVTSPAKIQAATTMAEVVNGIESAAGDDSGTIPDYSQMRKIDLQPGTAYKFRVAGINTCGRGNFSEVSAFKTCLPGFPGAPCAIKISKSPDGAHLTWEPPSVTSGKIIEYSVYLAIQSAQSGEQAKPTTTTTPAQLAFMRVFCGPNPSCLVQSSSLSNAHIDYTTKPAIIFRIAARNEKGYGPATQVRWLQGTERYVKLDSLVNITLNKIINATCKVLVPCFMS
;
A
#
# COMPACT_ATOMS: atom_id res chain seq x y z
N MET A 1 35.60 -4.08 22.94
CA MET A 1 34.42 -3.19 22.98
C MET A 1 33.68 -3.34 21.67
N ALA A 2 32.41 -3.75 21.67
CA ALA A 2 31.60 -3.71 20.45
C ALA A 2 31.26 -2.24 20.17
N SER A 3 31.51 -1.76 18.95
CA SER A 3 31.07 -0.44 18.51
C SER A 3 29.55 -0.44 18.42
N GLY A 4 28.88 0.08 19.45
CA GLY A 4 27.43 0.25 19.42
C GLY A 4 27.04 1.13 18.23
N SER A 5 26.23 0.60 17.32
CA SER A 5 25.77 1.34 16.14
C SER A 5 24.98 2.56 16.57
N VAL A 6 25.47 3.75 16.26
CA VAL A 6 24.77 5.01 16.51
C VAL A 6 23.48 5.03 15.70
N LEU A 7 22.34 5.26 16.35
CA LEU A 7 21.07 5.36 15.65
C LEU A 7 20.96 6.72 14.95
N GLN A 8 20.54 6.73 13.69
CA GLN A 8 20.29 7.94 12.91
C GLN A 8 18.82 8.03 12.42
N PRO A 9 17.83 8.05 13.32
CA PRO A 9 16.44 8.20 12.93
C PRO A 9 16.19 9.64 12.47
N ARG A 10 15.34 9.84 11.45
CA ARG A 10 15.14 11.14 10.81
C ARG A 10 13.72 11.65 11.01
N TRP A 11 13.60 12.81 11.64
CA TRP A 11 12.33 13.51 11.73
C TRP A 11 11.92 14.06 10.36
N LYS A 12 10.62 14.00 10.05
CA LYS A 12 10.02 14.59 8.87
C LYS A 12 8.70 15.24 9.25
N ARG A 13 8.59 16.54 8.99
CA ARG A 13 7.34 17.28 9.14
C ARG A 13 6.38 16.82 8.04
N VAL A 14 5.18 16.41 8.41
CA VAL A 14 4.14 16.15 7.41
C VAL A 14 3.72 17.51 6.83
N LEU A 15 3.47 17.56 5.53
CA LEU A 15 3.12 18.77 4.80
C LEU A 15 2.05 18.44 3.74
N GLY A 16 1.30 19.43 3.29
CA GLY A 16 0.29 19.27 2.25
C GLY A 16 -0.88 18.36 2.63
N TRP A 17 -1.13 18.15 3.92
CA TRP A 17 -2.33 17.43 4.37
C TRP A 17 -3.60 18.22 4.03
N SER A 18 -4.73 17.52 3.85
CA SER A 18 -6.03 18.13 3.59
C SER A 18 -7.13 17.61 4.51
N GLY A 19 -8.31 18.22 4.46
CA GLY A 19 -9.46 17.88 5.32
C GLY A 19 -9.49 18.64 6.66
N PRO A 20 -10.48 18.35 7.54
CA PRO A 20 -10.65 19.02 8.83
C PRO A 20 -9.52 18.66 9.81
N VAL A 21 -8.55 19.54 9.95
CA VAL A 21 -7.40 19.38 10.85
C VAL A 21 -7.82 19.67 12.31
N PRO A 22 -7.48 18.82 13.30
CA PRO A 22 -7.81 19.09 14.68
C PRO A 22 -7.19 20.39 15.20
N ARG A 23 -7.93 21.13 16.03
CA ARG A 23 -7.37 22.26 16.78
C ARG A 23 -6.14 21.83 17.62
N PRO A 24 -5.08 22.65 17.71
CA PRO A 24 -3.91 22.41 18.56
C PRO A 24 -4.32 22.17 20.02
N ARG A 25 -3.78 21.13 20.65
CA ARG A 25 -4.24 20.65 21.95
C ARG A 25 -3.21 19.80 22.69
N HIS A 26 -3.33 19.74 24.00
CA HIS A 26 -2.55 18.87 24.89
C HIS A 26 -3.44 17.92 25.68
N GLY A 27 -2.86 16.88 26.27
CA GLY A 27 -3.59 15.87 27.05
C GLY A 27 -4.53 15.01 26.20
N HIS A 28 -4.52 15.19 24.89
CA HIS A 28 -5.15 14.29 23.93
C HIS A 28 -4.42 12.95 23.94
N ARG A 29 -5.09 11.89 23.48
CA ARG A 29 -4.45 10.60 23.19
C ARG A 29 -4.64 10.25 21.72
N ALA A 30 -3.73 9.44 21.22
CA ALA A 30 -3.78 8.91 19.87
C ALA A 30 -3.51 7.40 19.89
N VAL A 31 -4.19 6.66 19.02
CA VAL A 31 -3.98 5.22 18.79
C VAL A 31 -4.01 4.92 17.30
N ALA A 32 -3.40 3.80 16.89
CA ALA A 32 -3.36 3.37 15.50
C ALA A 32 -4.41 2.29 15.22
N ILE A 33 -5.06 2.39 14.06
CA ILE A 33 -5.80 1.30 13.41
C ILE A 33 -5.21 1.15 12.01
N LYS A 34 -4.23 0.27 11.85
CA LYS A 34 -3.42 0.16 10.62
C LYS A 34 -2.80 1.54 10.26
N GLU A 35 -3.07 2.05 9.06
CA GLU A 35 -2.66 3.36 8.52
C GLU A 35 -3.48 4.56 9.07
N LEU A 36 -4.38 4.35 10.03
CA LEU A 36 -5.20 5.41 10.61
C LEU A 36 -4.68 5.80 12.00
N MET A 37 -4.25 7.05 12.17
CA MET A 37 -4.01 7.68 13.46
C MET A 37 -5.32 8.29 13.96
N VAL A 38 -5.92 7.70 15.00
CA VAL A 38 -7.16 8.19 15.63
C VAL A 38 -6.79 9.06 16.83
N VAL A 39 -7.22 10.32 16.83
CA VAL A 39 -6.94 11.33 17.87
C VAL A 39 -8.24 11.76 18.53
N PHE A 40 -8.29 11.69 19.85
CA PHE A 40 -9.47 12.07 20.65
C PHE A 40 -9.08 12.97 21.83
N GLY A 41 -10.04 13.71 22.37
CA GLY A 41 -9.85 14.45 23.62
C GLY A 41 -8.85 15.60 23.53
N GLY A 42 -8.38 16.01 24.71
CA GLY A 42 -7.40 17.07 24.93
C GLY A 42 -7.96 18.48 24.73
N GLY A 43 -7.18 19.49 25.11
CA GLY A 43 -7.63 20.88 25.07
C GLY A 43 -6.52 21.92 24.99
N ASN A 44 -6.93 23.19 24.98
CA ASN A 44 -6.09 24.36 25.27
C ASN A 44 -6.95 25.45 25.93
N GLU A 45 -8.04 25.83 25.25
CA GLU A 45 -9.06 26.80 25.70
C GLU A 45 -10.41 26.07 25.87
N GLY A 46 -10.42 25.03 26.71
CA GLY A 46 -11.50 24.05 26.80
C GLY A 46 -11.08 22.68 26.24
N ILE A 47 -11.82 21.63 26.62
CA ILE A 47 -11.54 20.24 26.24
C ILE A 47 -12.42 19.86 25.05
N VAL A 48 -11.85 19.16 24.08
CA VAL A 48 -12.51 18.79 22.82
C VAL A 48 -13.03 17.35 22.89
N ASP A 49 -14.24 17.14 22.42
CA ASP A 49 -14.95 15.86 22.28
C ASP A 49 -14.98 15.34 20.82
N GLU A 50 -14.59 16.15 19.84
CA GLU A 50 -14.50 15.74 18.44
C GLU A 50 -13.38 14.72 18.17
N LEU A 51 -13.77 13.54 17.69
CA LEU A 51 -12.89 12.51 17.17
C LEU A 51 -12.30 12.92 15.80
N HIS A 52 -10.99 12.92 15.67
CA HIS A 52 -10.29 13.22 14.42
C HIS A 52 -9.47 12.01 13.98
N VAL A 53 -9.44 11.73 12.68
CA VAL A 53 -8.69 10.60 12.11
C VAL A 53 -7.79 11.10 11.00
N TYR A 54 -6.51 10.79 11.09
CA TYR A 54 -5.52 11.04 10.04
C TYR A 54 -5.16 9.74 9.33
N ASN A 55 -5.24 9.74 8.00
CA ASN A 55 -4.85 8.63 7.15
C ASN A 55 -3.44 8.87 6.60
N THR A 56 -2.47 8.05 7.03
CA THR A 56 -1.06 8.14 6.62
C THR A 56 -0.85 7.90 5.13
N ALA A 57 -1.69 7.07 4.50
CA ALA A 57 -1.57 6.69 3.10
C ALA A 57 -2.15 7.73 2.13
N THR A 58 -3.19 8.47 2.53
CA THR A 58 -3.78 9.55 1.69
C THR A 58 -3.32 10.95 2.08
N ASN A 59 -2.65 11.12 3.22
CA ASN A 59 -2.29 12.42 3.79
C ASN A 59 -3.53 13.31 4.04
N GLN A 60 -4.59 12.72 4.59
CA GLN A 60 -5.86 13.40 4.84
C GLN A 60 -6.34 13.22 6.27
N TRP A 61 -6.81 14.32 6.86
CA TRP A 61 -7.64 14.31 8.06
C TRP A 61 -9.12 14.17 7.69
N PHE A 62 -9.89 13.51 8.52
CA PHE A 62 -11.35 13.52 8.48
C PHE A 62 -11.95 13.41 9.89
N ILE A 63 -13.17 13.91 10.04
CA ILE A 63 -13.99 13.72 11.24
C ILE A 63 -15.04 12.65 10.88
N PRO A 64 -14.97 11.43 11.45
CA PRO A 64 -16.00 10.42 11.24
C PRO A 64 -17.31 10.83 11.91
N ALA A 65 -18.44 10.55 11.27
CA ALA A 65 -19.76 10.71 11.86
C ALA A 65 -19.98 9.65 12.96
N VAL A 66 -19.78 10.06 14.22
CA VAL A 66 -19.96 9.19 15.40
C VAL A 66 -21.40 9.20 15.91
N ARG A 67 -21.83 8.10 16.53
CA ARG A 67 -23.14 7.97 17.19
C ARG A 67 -23.06 7.10 18.45
N GLY A 68 -24.16 6.96 19.18
CA GLY A 68 -24.27 6.14 20.39
C GLY A 68 -23.94 6.93 21.65
N ASP A 69 -23.36 6.28 22.66
CA ASP A 69 -23.01 6.88 23.95
C ASP A 69 -21.72 7.71 23.83
N ILE A 70 -21.76 8.84 23.11
CA ILE A 70 -20.58 9.68 22.85
C ILE A 70 -20.00 10.17 24.19
N PRO A 71 -18.72 9.87 24.50
CA PRO A 71 -18.07 10.36 25.71
C PRO A 71 -17.89 11.88 25.69
N PRO A 72 -17.98 12.57 26.84
CA PRO A 72 -17.59 13.97 26.93
C PRO A 72 -16.09 14.14 26.65
N GLY A 73 -15.70 15.34 26.23
CA GLY A 73 -14.30 15.68 26.02
C GLY A 73 -13.46 15.42 27.28
N CYS A 74 -12.38 14.66 27.15
CA CYS A 74 -11.50 14.30 28.26
C CYS A 74 -10.01 14.54 27.93
N ALA A 75 -9.20 14.78 28.96
CA ALA A 75 -7.75 14.98 28.87
C ALA A 75 -6.99 14.08 29.87
N ALA A 76 -5.77 13.67 29.51
CA ALA A 76 -4.91 12.81 30.33
C ALA A 76 -5.57 11.48 30.78
N TYR A 77 -6.39 10.91 29.89
CA TYR A 77 -7.11 9.64 30.05
C TYR A 77 -6.29 8.46 29.48
N GLY A 78 -6.77 7.24 29.68
CA GLY A 78 -6.24 6.02 29.07
C GLY A 78 -6.93 5.72 27.74
N PHE A 79 -6.16 5.44 26.68
CA PHE A 79 -6.69 5.14 25.34
C PHE A 79 -5.92 3.98 24.72
N VAL A 80 -6.61 2.90 24.34
CA VAL A 80 -6.01 1.69 23.75
C VAL A 80 -6.83 1.20 22.56
N CYS A 81 -6.18 0.44 21.66
CA CYS A 81 -6.79 -0.16 20.48
C CYS A 81 -6.69 -1.70 20.56
N ASP A 82 -7.83 -2.36 20.42
CA ASP A 82 -7.98 -3.82 20.27
C ASP A 82 -8.60 -4.11 18.89
N GLY A 83 -7.75 -4.30 17.88
CA GLY A 83 -8.14 -4.53 16.49
C GLY A 83 -8.87 -3.35 15.85
N THR A 84 -10.19 -3.28 16.02
CA THR A 84 -11.06 -2.15 15.59
C THR A 84 -11.88 -1.54 16.72
N ARG A 85 -11.66 -1.99 17.97
CA ARG A 85 -12.28 -1.45 19.18
C ARG A 85 -11.32 -0.50 19.86
N LEU A 86 -11.74 0.72 20.15
CA LEU A 86 -10.96 1.65 20.95
C LEU A 86 -11.58 1.79 22.33
N LEU A 87 -10.79 1.62 23.39
CA LEU A 87 -11.27 1.78 24.77
C LEU A 87 -10.71 3.07 25.38
N VAL A 88 -11.60 3.89 25.93
CA VAL A 88 -11.32 5.14 26.66
C VAL A 88 -11.63 4.91 28.13
N PHE A 89 -10.69 5.23 29.03
CA PHE A 89 -10.90 5.16 30.47
C PHE A 89 -10.45 6.42 31.22
N GLY A 90 -11.34 6.97 32.05
CA GLY A 90 -11.07 8.03 33.01
C GLY A 90 -10.54 9.35 32.42
N GLY A 91 -9.61 10.00 33.13
CA GLY A 91 -9.06 11.31 32.79
C GLY A 91 -9.82 12.48 33.42
N MET A 92 -9.43 13.69 33.02
CA MET A 92 -10.06 14.95 33.42
C MET A 92 -11.08 15.39 32.37
N VAL A 93 -12.32 15.64 32.78
CA VAL A 93 -13.37 16.25 31.94
C VAL A 93 -13.47 17.75 32.26
N GLU A 94 -14.51 18.43 31.74
CA GLU A 94 -14.73 19.85 32.00
C GLU A 94 -14.82 20.19 33.49
N TYR A 95 -14.53 21.46 33.81
CA TYR A 95 -14.48 22.00 35.17
C TYR A 95 -13.50 21.28 36.11
N GLY A 96 -12.52 20.55 35.57
CA GLY A 96 -11.46 19.90 36.33
C GLY A 96 -11.88 18.59 37.01
N LYS A 97 -13.12 18.13 36.82
CA LYS A 97 -13.61 16.88 37.41
C LYS A 97 -12.87 15.68 36.83
N TYR A 98 -12.47 14.73 37.68
CA TYR A 98 -11.87 13.47 37.23
C TYR A 98 -12.97 12.43 37.00
N SER A 99 -12.76 11.54 36.04
CA SER A 99 -13.67 10.44 35.70
C SER A 99 -12.99 9.08 35.89
N ASN A 100 -13.81 8.05 36.10
CA ASN A 100 -13.50 6.62 35.95
C ASN A 100 -14.50 5.93 34.99
N ASP A 101 -15.12 6.69 34.09
CA ASP A 101 -15.98 6.13 33.07
C ASP A 101 -15.17 5.33 32.05
N LEU A 102 -15.80 4.29 31.51
CA LEU A 102 -15.25 3.41 30.49
C LEU A 102 -16.14 3.47 29.25
N TYR A 103 -15.55 3.74 28.09
CA TYR A 103 -16.24 3.77 26.80
C TYR A 103 -15.52 2.89 25.78
N GLU A 104 -16.28 2.29 24.87
CA GLU A 104 -15.78 1.56 23.70
C GLU A 104 -16.29 2.23 22.42
N LEU A 105 -15.41 2.45 21.45
CA LEU A 105 -15.74 2.85 20.07
C LEU A 105 -15.48 1.68 19.13
N GLN A 106 -16.52 1.23 18.42
CA GLN A 106 -16.37 0.28 17.32
C GLN A 106 -16.07 1.05 16.02
N ALA A 107 -14.78 1.16 15.66
CA ALA A 107 -14.31 2.01 14.56
C ALA A 107 -14.81 1.59 13.17
N SER A 108 -15.16 0.31 12.96
CA SER A 108 -15.76 -0.16 11.70
C SER A 108 -17.14 0.45 11.40
N ARG A 109 -17.82 1.01 12.41
CA ARG A 109 -19.14 1.64 12.29
C ARG A 109 -19.27 2.99 13.00
N TRP A 110 -18.18 3.51 13.56
CA TRP A 110 -18.09 4.75 14.35
C TRP A 110 -19.18 4.90 15.43
N GLU A 111 -19.37 3.83 16.21
CA GLU A 111 -20.39 3.79 17.27
C GLU A 111 -19.75 3.66 18.65
N TRP A 112 -20.02 4.64 19.51
CA TRP A 112 -19.63 4.66 20.92
C TRP A 112 -20.67 3.92 21.78
N LYS A 113 -20.16 3.28 22.84
CA LYS A 113 -20.95 2.57 23.84
C LYS A 113 -20.31 2.79 25.21
N ARG A 114 -21.08 3.25 26.20
CA ARG A 114 -20.61 3.36 27.58
C ARG A 114 -20.64 1.97 28.22
N LEU A 115 -19.50 1.53 28.71
CA LEU A 115 -19.34 0.20 29.27
C LEU A 115 -19.52 0.22 30.79
N LYS A 116 -20.15 -0.83 31.31
CA LYS A 116 -20.24 -1.10 32.75
C LYS A 116 -19.48 -2.38 33.04
N ALA A 117 -18.21 -2.26 33.41
CA ALA A 117 -17.40 -3.37 33.89
C ALA A 117 -17.88 -3.79 35.30
N LYS A 118 -17.84 -5.09 35.61
CA LYS A 118 -18.04 -5.58 36.98
C LYS A 118 -16.92 -5.08 37.90
N SER A 119 -17.25 -4.80 39.16
CA SER A 119 -16.27 -4.50 40.21
C SER A 119 -15.32 -5.68 40.46
N PRO A 120 -14.08 -5.43 40.90
CA PRO A 120 -13.16 -6.49 41.28
C PRO A 120 -13.66 -7.21 42.53
N LYS A 121 -13.26 -8.48 42.70
CA LYS A 121 -13.67 -9.30 43.86
C LYS A 121 -13.00 -8.85 45.16
N ASN A 122 -11.77 -8.35 45.07
CA ASN A 122 -10.86 -8.16 46.20
C ASN A 122 -10.60 -6.67 46.52
N GLY A 123 -11.54 -5.78 46.23
CA GLY A 123 -11.40 -4.35 46.53
C GLY A 123 -12.43 -3.46 45.82
N PRO A 124 -12.28 -2.12 45.92
CA PRO A 124 -13.09 -1.18 45.15
C PRO A 124 -12.72 -1.21 43.65
N PRO A 125 -13.61 -0.78 42.74
CA PRO A 125 -13.23 -0.48 41.36
C PRO A 125 -12.26 0.72 41.30
N PRO A 126 -11.53 0.93 40.19
CA PRO A 126 -10.61 2.05 40.08
C PRO A 126 -11.30 3.40 40.31
N CYS A 127 -10.76 4.20 41.21
CA CYS A 127 -11.25 5.55 41.50
C CYS A 127 -11.09 6.51 40.31
N PRO A 128 -11.88 7.61 40.23
CA PRO A 128 -11.67 8.68 39.27
C PRO A 128 -10.23 9.21 39.29
N ARG A 129 -9.60 9.31 38.12
CA ARG A 129 -8.16 9.60 38.01
C ARG A 129 -7.74 10.13 36.64
N LEU A 130 -6.70 10.95 36.61
CA LEU A 130 -6.00 11.37 35.40
C LEU A 130 -4.53 10.93 35.40
N GLY A 131 -3.83 11.11 34.29
CA GLY A 131 -2.37 10.92 34.21
C GLY A 131 -1.90 9.47 34.41
N HIS A 132 -2.82 8.51 34.45
CA HIS A 132 -2.52 7.09 34.56
C HIS A 132 -2.02 6.51 33.22
N SER A 133 -1.40 5.33 33.27
CA SER A 133 -1.18 4.52 32.07
C SER A 133 -2.27 3.47 31.91
N PHE A 134 -2.70 3.25 30.66
CA PHE A 134 -3.64 2.21 30.27
C PHE A 134 -3.06 1.50 29.04
N SER A 135 -2.80 0.20 29.13
CA SER A 135 -2.04 -0.55 28.12
C SER A 135 -2.63 -1.93 27.89
N LEU A 136 -2.86 -2.32 26.63
CA LEU A 136 -3.42 -3.62 26.27
C LEU A 136 -2.30 -4.66 26.10
N VAL A 137 -2.42 -5.79 26.79
CA VAL A 137 -1.57 -6.99 26.58
C VAL A 137 -2.48 -8.20 26.47
N GLY A 138 -2.42 -8.91 25.33
CA GLY A 138 -3.36 -9.99 25.03
C GLY A 138 -4.81 -9.48 25.07
N ASN A 139 -5.64 -10.10 25.90
CA ASN A 139 -7.04 -9.70 26.11
C ASN A 139 -7.27 -8.86 27.39
N LYS A 140 -6.22 -8.32 28.02
CA LYS A 140 -6.34 -7.53 29.26
C LYS A 140 -5.75 -6.14 29.11
N CYS A 141 -6.50 -5.11 29.52
CA CYS A 141 -5.97 -3.77 29.69
C CYS A 141 -5.41 -3.62 31.12
N TYR A 142 -4.16 -3.22 31.24
CA TYR A 142 -3.47 -2.93 32.49
C TYR A 142 -3.56 -1.43 32.77
N LEU A 143 -4.17 -1.09 33.92
CA LEU A 143 -4.28 0.27 34.44
C LEU A 143 -3.28 0.43 35.59
N PHE A 144 -2.34 1.37 35.49
CA PHE A 144 -1.35 1.62 36.54
C PHE A 144 -1.25 3.10 36.91
N GLY A 145 -1.32 3.38 38.22
CA GLY A 145 -1.08 4.67 38.83
C GLY A 145 -2.05 5.78 38.39
N GLY A 146 -1.51 7.00 38.28
CA GLY A 146 -2.24 8.24 38.02
C GLY A 146 -2.39 9.14 39.24
N LEU A 147 -3.24 10.16 39.10
CA LEU A 147 -3.57 11.14 40.11
C LEU A 147 -5.06 11.09 40.41
N ALA A 148 -5.42 10.90 41.68
CA ALA A 148 -6.76 11.09 42.21
C ALA A 148 -6.88 12.47 42.90
N ASN A 149 -8.11 12.92 43.10
CA ASN A 149 -8.45 14.01 44.01
C ASN A 149 -9.18 13.40 45.21
N ASP A 150 -8.63 13.57 46.41
CA ASP A 150 -9.23 13.08 47.67
C ASP A 150 -10.21 14.08 48.31
N SER A 151 -10.51 15.19 47.63
CA SER A 151 -11.53 16.13 48.08
C SER A 151 -12.93 15.74 47.59
N GLU A 152 -13.87 15.66 48.52
CA GLU A 152 -15.31 15.51 48.24
C GLU A 152 -15.93 16.77 47.62
N ASP A 153 -15.31 17.95 47.77
CA ASP A 153 -15.70 19.16 47.06
C ASP A 153 -14.96 19.23 45.70
N PRO A 154 -15.67 19.17 44.55
CA PRO A 154 -15.06 19.27 43.22
C PRO A 154 -14.30 20.58 42.96
N LYS A 155 -14.51 21.62 43.77
CA LYS A 155 -13.79 22.91 43.66
C LYS A 155 -12.43 22.90 44.35
N ASN A 156 -12.19 21.97 45.27
CA ASN A 156 -10.93 21.80 45.96
C ASN A 156 -10.16 20.62 45.37
N ASN A 157 -8.83 20.71 45.36
CA ASN A 157 -7.97 19.68 44.79
C ASN A 157 -6.93 19.24 45.82
N ILE A 158 -7.13 18.03 46.36
CA ILE A 158 -6.20 17.35 47.26
C ILE A 158 -5.56 16.21 46.44
N PRO A 159 -4.44 16.47 45.75
CA PRO A 159 -3.85 15.54 44.80
C PRO A 159 -3.20 14.35 45.49
N ARG A 160 -3.67 13.12 45.18
CA ARG A 160 -3.02 11.87 45.61
C ARG A 160 -2.46 11.10 44.42
N TYR A 161 -1.15 10.90 44.43
CA TYR A 161 -0.45 10.02 43.50
C TYR A 161 -0.78 8.55 43.80
N LEU A 162 -0.88 7.73 42.75
CA LEU A 162 -1.27 6.33 42.83
C LEU A 162 -0.18 5.39 42.27
N ASN A 163 -0.07 4.18 42.82
CA ASN A 163 0.69 3.04 42.28
C ASN A 163 -0.12 1.73 42.31
N ASP A 164 -1.44 1.82 42.36
CA ASP A 164 -2.31 0.66 42.22
C ASP A 164 -2.26 0.10 40.79
N LEU A 165 -2.41 -1.22 40.68
CA LEU A 165 -2.51 -1.94 39.42
C LEU A 165 -3.89 -2.60 39.36
N TYR A 166 -4.60 -2.38 38.25
CA TYR A 166 -5.81 -3.13 37.90
C TYR A 166 -5.65 -3.77 36.53
N THR A 167 -6.38 -4.85 36.31
CA THR A 167 -6.62 -5.38 34.96
C THR A 167 -8.10 -5.29 34.60
N LEU A 168 -8.39 -5.03 33.34
CA LEU A 168 -9.73 -5.09 32.75
C LEU A 168 -9.73 -6.18 31.68
N GLU A 169 -10.49 -7.25 31.89
CA GLU A 169 -10.57 -8.35 30.93
C GLU A 169 -11.56 -8.05 29.81
N LEU A 170 -11.10 -8.19 28.57
CA LEU A 170 -11.88 -8.01 27.34
C LEU A 170 -12.34 -9.37 26.81
N ARG A 171 -13.57 -9.43 26.29
CA ARG A 171 -14.08 -10.57 25.49
C ARG A 171 -14.11 -10.21 24.02
N ALA A 172 -14.01 -11.22 23.16
CA ALA A 172 -14.38 -11.08 21.75
C ALA A 172 -15.85 -10.63 21.63
N GLY A 173 -16.16 -9.76 20.65
CA GLY A 173 -17.54 -9.36 20.34
C GLY A 173 -18.16 -8.24 21.20
N SER A 174 -17.42 -7.18 21.56
CA SER A 174 -17.97 -5.96 22.19
C SER A 174 -18.55 -6.14 23.61
N SER A 175 -17.79 -6.81 24.49
CA SER A 175 -18.02 -6.77 25.93
C SER A 175 -16.72 -6.81 26.76
N VAL A 176 -16.80 -6.20 27.95
CA VAL A 176 -15.82 -6.29 29.03
C VAL A 176 -16.36 -7.20 30.13
N VAL A 177 -15.50 -7.98 30.77
CA VAL A 177 -15.91 -8.89 31.86
C VAL A 177 -16.05 -8.13 33.17
N GLY A 178 -15.00 -7.41 33.54
CA GLY A 178 -14.85 -6.78 34.84
C GLY A 178 -13.43 -6.32 35.08
N TRP A 179 -13.30 -5.45 36.08
CA TRP A 179 -12.03 -5.12 36.68
C TRP A 179 -11.57 -6.25 37.61
N ASP A 180 -10.27 -6.41 37.75
CA ASP A 180 -9.64 -7.29 38.74
C ASP A 180 -8.41 -6.60 39.34
N ILE A 181 -8.08 -6.94 40.58
CA ILE A 181 -6.88 -6.45 41.28
C ILE A 181 -5.90 -7.64 41.34
N PRO A 182 -4.94 -7.73 40.40
CA PRO A 182 -3.99 -8.84 40.38
C PRO A 182 -3.11 -8.83 41.64
N ILE A 183 -2.82 -10.01 42.17
CA ILE A 183 -1.72 -10.18 43.12
C ILE A 183 -0.41 -10.01 42.34
N THR A 184 0.44 -9.08 42.77
CA THR A 184 1.75 -8.82 42.17
C THR A 184 2.88 -9.15 43.12
N TYR A 185 4.00 -9.60 42.57
CA TYR A 185 5.21 -9.95 43.32
C TYR A 185 6.33 -8.93 43.10
N GLY A 186 7.40 -9.01 43.90
CA GLY A 186 8.54 -8.10 43.81
C GLY A 186 8.29 -6.73 44.46
N VAL A 187 9.14 -5.75 44.14
CA VAL A 187 9.03 -4.39 44.69
C VAL A 187 8.15 -3.55 43.79
N LEU A 188 7.07 -3.00 44.33
CA LEU A 188 6.16 -2.11 43.60
C LEU A 188 6.84 -0.80 43.21
N PRO A 189 6.57 -0.24 42.01
CA PRO A 189 7.01 1.11 41.68
C PRO A 189 6.36 2.14 42.63
N PRO A 190 7.04 3.25 42.97
CA PRO A 190 6.44 4.31 43.75
C PRO A 190 5.28 4.98 43.00
N PRO A 191 4.33 5.59 43.75
CA PRO A 191 3.22 6.39 43.20
C PRO A 191 3.69 7.37 42.14
N ARG A 192 2.91 7.51 41.07
CA ARG A 192 3.24 8.39 39.95
C ARG A 192 2.05 8.71 39.06
N GLU A 193 2.11 9.88 38.45
CA GLU A 193 1.23 10.28 37.35
C GLU A 193 2.01 10.93 36.21
N SER A 194 1.37 11.05 35.05
CA SER A 194 1.95 11.59 33.82
C SER A 194 3.24 10.87 33.38
N HIS A 195 3.36 9.59 33.73
CA HIS A 195 4.35 8.64 33.22
C HIS A 195 3.92 8.06 31.87
N THR A 196 4.81 7.28 31.26
CA THR A 196 4.45 6.43 30.11
C THR A 196 4.51 4.96 30.51
N ALA A 197 3.65 4.17 29.87
CA ALA A 197 3.76 2.72 29.87
C ALA A 197 3.78 2.24 28.43
N VAL A 198 4.71 1.36 28.10
CA VAL A 198 4.81 0.73 26.78
C VAL A 198 4.82 -0.78 26.92
N VAL A 199 4.26 -1.46 25.91
CA VAL A 199 4.23 -2.93 25.88
C VAL A 199 5.40 -3.42 25.03
N TYR A 200 6.14 -4.39 25.56
CA TYR A 200 7.15 -5.14 24.82
C TYR A 200 6.63 -6.55 24.57
N THR A 201 6.03 -6.73 23.39
CA THR A 201 5.21 -7.90 23.04
C THR A 201 6.02 -9.19 22.99
N GLU A 202 7.28 -9.16 22.54
CA GLU A 202 8.12 -10.36 22.37
C GLU A 202 8.41 -11.10 23.69
N LYS A 203 8.34 -10.41 24.82
CA LYS A 203 8.62 -10.97 26.16
C LYS A 203 7.49 -10.70 27.16
N SER A 204 6.27 -10.43 26.70
CA SER A 204 5.09 -10.16 27.55
C SER A 204 5.40 -9.20 28.71
N ARG A 205 5.94 -8.01 28.43
CA ARG A 205 6.36 -7.04 29.46
C ARG A 205 5.66 -5.70 29.34
N LEU A 206 5.25 -5.14 30.46
CA LEU A 206 4.81 -3.76 30.58
C LEU A 206 5.92 -2.92 31.21
N VAL A 207 6.40 -1.92 30.47
CA VAL A 207 7.54 -1.08 30.85
C VAL A 207 7.03 0.31 31.24
N ILE A 208 7.18 0.67 32.50
CA ILE A 208 6.81 1.98 33.08
C ILE A 208 8.05 2.88 33.09
N TYR A 209 7.94 4.11 32.57
CA TYR A 209 9.04 5.07 32.59
C TYR A 209 8.62 6.48 33.04
N GLY A 210 9.41 7.05 33.96
CA GLY A 210 9.29 8.43 34.41
C GLY A 210 7.96 8.74 35.10
N GLY A 211 7.43 9.95 34.84
CA GLY A 211 6.27 10.53 35.50
C GLY A 211 6.65 11.53 36.59
N MET A 212 5.74 11.76 37.53
CA MET A 212 6.01 12.58 38.71
C MET A 212 5.25 12.16 39.96
N SER A 213 5.87 12.43 41.11
CA SER A 213 5.30 12.36 42.46
C SER A 213 5.99 13.41 43.34
N GLY A 214 5.51 14.66 43.30
CA GLY A 214 6.17 15.82 43.92
C GLY A 214 7.52 16.26 43.28
N CYS A 215 8.18 15.37 42.56
CA CYS A 215 9.31 15.63 41.66
C CYS A 215 9.13 14.82 40.36
N ARG A 216 9.82 15.20 39.28
CA ARG A 216 9.89 14.38 38.05
C ARG A 216 10.72 13.14 38.35
N LEU A 217 10.27 11.99 37.84
CA LEU A 217 10.93 10.70 37.96
C LEU A 217 11.68 10.37 36.64
N GLY A 218 12.78 9.64 36.75
CA GLY A 218 13.58 9.13 35.62
C GLY A 218 13.92 7.65 35.78
N ASP A 219 13.18 6.95 36.65
CA ASP A 219 13.29 5.52 36.87
C ASP A 219 12.46 4.74 35.84
N LEU A 220 12.84 3.47 35.66
CA LEU A 220 12.15 2.51 34.81
C LEU A 220 11.80 1.28 35.63
N TRP A 221 10.61 0.75 35.41
CA TRP A 221 10.12 -0.47 36.05
C TRP A 221 9.50 -1.40 35.01
N ILE A 222 9.60 -2.69 35.24
CA ILE A 222 9.06 -3.73 34.37
C ILE A 222 8.13 -4.60 35.20
N LEU A 223 6.88 -4.71 34.76
CA LEU A 223 6.00 -5.80 35.13
C LEU A 223 6.15 -6.91 34.09
N ASP A 224 6.63 -8.06 34.54
CA ASP A 224 6.56 -9.30 33.79
C ASP A 224 5.10 -9.80 33.84
N ILE A 225 4.43 -9.91 32.69
CA ILE A 225 2.97 -10.10 32.65
C ILE A 225 2.58 -11.55 32.95
N ASP A 226 3.42 -12.51 32.59
CA ASP A 226 3.16 -13.94 32.80
C ASP A 226 3.27 -14.31 34.29
N THR A 227 4.21 -13.69 35.02
CA THR A 227 4.41 -13.92 36.47
C THR A 227 3.78 -12.86 37.38
N LEU A 228 3.33 -11.73 36.82
CA LEU A 228 2.90 -10.53 37.55
C LEU A 228 3.95 -10.00 38.55
N THR A 229 5.24 -10.14 38.22
CA THR A 229 6.36 -9.71 39.07
C THR A 229 6.90 -8.34 38.63
N TRP A 230 6.90 -7.38 39.54
CA TRP A 230 7.56 -6.09 39.38
C TRP A 230 9.05 -6.16 39.64
N ASN A 231 9.83 -5.62 38.70
CA ASN A 231 11.28 -5.56 38.76
C ASN A 231 11.76 -4.15 38.37
N LYS A 232 12.78 -3.67 39.06
CA LYS A 232 13.56 -2.49 38.64
C LYS A 232 14.82 -3.00 37.93
N PRO A 233 14.88 -2.98 36.59
CA PRO A 233 16.02 -3.52 35.86
C PRO A 233 17.29 -2.68 36.07
N SER A 234 18.44 -3.32 35.91
CA SER A 234 19.71 -2.62 35.68
C SER A 234 19.70 -2.01 34.28
N ILE A 235 20.04 -0.72 34.18
CA ILE A 235 20.00 0.05 32.94
C ILE A 235 21.38 0.65 32.70
N ASN A 236 21.85 0.61 31.45
CA ASN A 236 23.14 1.16 31.04
C ASN A 236 22.97 2.27 30.00
N GLY A 237 24.07 2.96 29.67
CA GLY A 237 24.07 4.09 28.74
C GLY A 237 23.56 5.39 29.37
N THR A 238 23.48 6.46 28.57
CA THR A 238 23.11 7.80 29.06
C THR A 238 21.60 7.95 29.14
N ALA A 239 21.05 7.75 30.34
CA ALA A 239 19.62 7.94 30.58
C ALA A 239 19.20 9.41 30.37
N PRO A 240 18.04 9.68 29.75
CA PRO A 240 17.51 11.03 29.61
C PRO A 240 17.09 11.61 30.97
N LEU A 241 17.08 12.94 31.09
CA LEU A 241 16.65 13.64 32.31
C LEU A 241 15.25 13.18 32.78
N PRO A 242 15.02 13.10 34.12
CA PRO A 242 13.71 12.82 34.72
C PRO A 242 12.59 13.67 34.11
N ARG A 243 11.46 13.06 33.77
CA ARG A 243 10.43 13.70 32.95
C ARG A 243 9.02 13.20 33.21
N SER A 244 8.06 14.11 33.01
CA SER A 244 6.61 13.84 32.99
C SER A 244 5.97 14.47 31.77
N LEU A 245 4.77 14.01 31.39
CA LEU A 245 4.04 14.45 30.20
C LEU A 245 4.85 14.32 28.89
N HIS A 246 5.84 13.42 28.87
CA HIS A 246 6.52 12.95 27.67
C HIS A 246 5.65 11.91 26.94
N SER A 247 6.00 11.60 25.70
CA SER A 247 5.46 10.42 25.02
C SER A 247 6.51 9.32 24.98
N ALA A 248 6.06 8.07 24.96
CA ALA A 248 6.91 6.92 24.69
C ALA A 248 6.13 5.87 23.93
N THR A 249 6.80 5.19 23.01
CA THR A 249 6.20 4.20 22.10
C THR A 249 7.24 3.15 21.74
N THR A 250 6.83 1.88 21.68
CA THR A 250 7.66 0.78 21.18
C THR A 250 7.58 0.68 19.66
N ILE A 251 8.72 0.53 18.99
CA ILE A 251 8.83 0.02 17.63
C ILE A 251 9.83 -1.14 17.71
N THR A 252 9.41 -2.34 17.27
CA THR A 252 10.13 -3.60 17.46
C THR A 252 10.64 -3.78 18.90
N ASN A 253 11.96 -3.85 19.12
CA ASN A 253 12.62 -4.00 20.42
C ASN A 253 13.13 -2.66 21.00
N LYS A 254 12.74 -1.52 20.42
CA LYS A 254 13.20 -0.18 20.83
C LYS A 254 12.04 0.64 21.40
N MET A 255 12.27 1.21 22.59
CA MET A 255 11.39 2.20 23.21
C MET A 255 11.92 3.59 22.91
N TYR A 256 11.17 4.35 22.11
CA TYR A 256 11.47 5.76 21.83
C TYR A 256 10.76 6.64 22.85
N VAL A 257 11.50 7.55 23.50
CA VAL A 257 10.98 8.51 24.48
C VAL A 257 11.22 9.93 23.95
N PHE A 258 10.15 10.72 23.80
CA PHE A 258 10.24 12.05 23.21
C PHE A 258 9.59 13.14 24.08
N GLY A 259 10.32 14.25 24.21
CA GLY A 259 9.83 15.49 24.83
C GLY A 259 9.47 15.37 26.31
N GLY A 260 8.46 16.13 26.73
CA GLY A 260 7.97 16.24 28.10
C GLY A 260 8.54 17.43 28.87
N TRP A 261 8.22 17.51 30.16
CA TRP A 261 8.77 18.47 31.11
C TRP A 261 9.94 17.87 31.88
N VAL A 262 11.10 18.49 31.80
CA VAL A 262 12.32 18.15 32.55
C VAL A 262 12.64 19.23 33.60
N PRO A 263 13.34 18.91 34.69
CA PRO A 263 13.96 19.91 35.57
C PRO A 263 14.81 20.89 34.77
N LEU A 264 14.77 22.17 35.15
CA LEU A 264 15.75 23.14 34.69
C LEU A 264 17.01 22.98 35.54
N VAL A 265 18.09 22.53 34.92
CA VAL A 265 19.44 22.62 35.50
C VAL A 265 20.02 23.96 35.04
N MET A 266 20.30 24.86 35.99
CA MET A 266 21.12 26.06 35.76
C MET A 266 22.51 25.74 36.27
N ASP A 267 23.54 25.90 35.43
CA ASP A 267 24.87 25.39 35.75
C ASP A 267 25.66 26.23 36.79
N ASP A 268 25.26 27.48 37.08
CA ASP A 268 26.08 28.43 37.86
C ASP A 268 25.32 29.38 38.83
N VAL A 269 24.36 28.90 39.63
CA VAL A 269 23.73 29.75 40.68
C VAL A 269 23.62 29.07 42.05
N LYS A 270 24.48 29.49 43.00
CA LYS A 270 24.30 29.26 44.45
C LYS A 270 23.25 30.21 45.03
N VAL A 271 21.96 29.89 44.95
CA VAL A 271 20.91 30.61 45.72
C VAL A 271 19.96 29.62 46.40
N ALA A 272 19.74 29.83 47.71
CA ALA A 272 19.05 28.91 48.61
C ALA A 272 17.52 29.11 48.64
N THR A 273 16.85 29.10 47.49
CA THR A 273 15.38 29.14 47.39
C THR A 273 14.87 28.04 46.46
N HIS A 274 14.18 27.05 47.02
CA HIS A 274 13.76 25.80 46.35
C HIS A 274 12.56 25.95 45.38
N GLU A 275 12.58 26.93 44.47
CA GLU A 275 11.70 26.90 43.30
C GLU A 275 12.31 25.96 42.26
N LYS A 276 11.80 24.72 42.21
CA LYS A 276 12.15 23.74 41.19
C LYS A 276 11.61 24.23 39.84
N GLU A 277 12.38 25.00 39.07
CA GLU A 277 11.99 25.38 37.71
C GLU A 277 12.02 24.17 36.74
N TRP A 278 11.23 24.24 35.66
CA TRP A 278 11.10 23.18 34.67
C TRP A 278 10.93 23.74 33.26
N LYS A 279 11.48 23.03 32.27
CA LYS A 279 11.35 23.38 30.83
C LYS A 279 10.74 22.24 30.02
N CYS A 280 10.02 22.58 28.97
CA CYS A 280 9.72 21.63 27.90
C CYS A 280 11.01 21.26 27.17
N THR A 281 11.10 20.01 26.69
CA THR A 281 12.22 19.54 25.86
C THR A 281 11.74 18.95 24.53
N ASN A 282 12.63 18.90 23.55
CA ASN A 282 12.54 18.14 22.30
C ASN A 282 13.56 16.98 22.28
N THR A 283 14.15 16.61 23.42
CA THR A 283 15.07 15.46 23.47
C THR A 283 14.34 14.17 23.10
N LEU A 284 14.90 13.45 22.14
CA LEU A 284 14.59 12.06 21.83
C LEU A 284 15.63 11.17 22.53
N ALA A 285 15.17 10.08 23.14
CA ALA A 285 16.03 9.01 23.64
C ALA A 285 15.49 7.66 23.16
N CYS A 286 16.38 6.68 22.99
CA CYS A 286 16.03 5.32 22.57
C CYS A 286 16.60 4.32 23.57
N LEU A 287 15.74 3.49 24.15
CA LEU A 287 16.11 2.37 25.01
C LEU A 287 15.94 1.06 24.23
N ASN A 288 17.01 0.27 24.16
CA ASN A 288 16.96 -1.09 23.66
C ASN A 288 16.41 -2.02 24.75
N LEU A 289 15.27 -2.68 24.49
CA LEU A 289 14.54 -3.50 25.47
C LEU A 289 15.07 -4.94 25.58
N ASP A 290 15.98 -5.36 24.69
CA ASP A 290 16.73 -6.60 24.85
C ASP A 290 17.89 -6.43 25.82
N SER A 291 18.68 -5.37 25.63
CA SER A 291 19.93 -5.14 26.36
C SER A 291 19.80 -4.21 27.58
N MET A 292 18.67 -3.50 27.72
CA MET A 292 18.45 -2.44 28.71
C MET A 292 19.51 -1.33 28.65
N VAL A 293 19.91 -0.96 27.43
CA VAL A 293 20.88 0.11 27.16
C VAL A 293 20.20 1.29 26.49
N TRP A 294 20.36 2.50 27.05
CA TRP A 294 20.07 3.75 26.34
C TRP A 294 21.09 3.94 25.22
N GLU A 295 20.63 3.81 23.97
CA GLU A 295 21.46 3.90 22.78
C GLU A 295 21.70 5.38 22.38
N SER A 296 22.87 5.66 21.81
CA SER A 296 23.18 6.99 21.30
C SER A 296 22.35 7.27 20.03
N VAL A 297 21.60 8.36 20.05
CA VAL A 297 20.75 8.82 18.95
C VAL A 297 21.32 10.10 18.38
N LEU A 298 21.79 10.04 17.14
CA LEU A 298 22.22 11.20 16.37
C LEU A 298 21.02 11.76 15.60
N LEU A 299 20.60 12.96 15.98
CA LEU A 299 19.57 13.73 15.28
C LEU A 299 20.18 14.68 14.26
N ASP A 300 19.33 15.22 13.39
CA ASP A 300 19.67 16.37 12.56
C ASP A 300 20.00 17.59 13.44
N SER A 301 21.03 18.34 13.09
CA SER A 301 21.46 19.56 13.78
C SER A 301 20.68 20.81 13.34
N LEU A 302 19.95 20.74 12.23
CA LEU A 302 19.14 21.85 11.73
C LEU A 302 17.82 21.94 12.48
N GLU A 303 17.57 23.06 13.18
CA GLU A 303 16.38 23.22 14.03
C GLU A 303 15.05 23.06 13.27
N ASP A 304 14.99 23.47 12.01
CA ASP A 304 13.80 23.33 11.15
C ASP A 304 13.47 21.87 10.77
N ASN A 305 14.44 20.96 10.89
CA ASN A 305 14.28 19.53 10.61
C ASN A 305 13.85 18.73 11.84
N ILE A 306 13.70 19.35 13.02
CA ILE A 306 13.32 18.67 14.26
C ILE A 306 12.05 19.28 14.89
N PRO A 307 11.16 18.46 15.47
CA PRO A 307 9.99 18.97 16.19
C PRO A 307 10.40 19.83 17.39
N ARG A 308 9.79 21.01 17.50
CA ARG A 308 9.94 21.91 18.66
C ARG A 308 9.56 21.21 19.97
N ALA A 309 10.19 21.67 21.05
CA ALA A 309 9.98 21.17 22.42
C ALA A 309 8.51 21.12 22.79
N ARG A 310 8.06 20.02 23.40
CA ARG A 310 6.62 19.80 23.65
C ARG A 310 6.32 18.82 24.79
N ALA A 311 5.24 19.07 25.51
CA ALA A 311 4.73 18.22 26.58
C ALA A 311 3.20 18.02 26.50
N GLY A 312 2.71 16.88 26.97
CA GLY A 312 1.30 16.49 26.88
C GLY A 312 0.84 16.22 25.45
N HIS A 313 1.77 15.85 24.56
CA HIS A 313 1.49 15.28 23.25
C HIS A 313 1.34 13.76 23.36
N CYS A 314 0.74 13.13 22.36
CA CYS A 314 0.81 11.68 22.19
C CYS A 314 1.77 11.33 21.03
N SER A 315 2.44 10.18 21.13
CA SER A 315 3.06 9.52 19.98
C SER A 315 2.34 8.23 19.66
N VAL A 316 2.45 7.75 18.42
CA VAL A 316 1.86 6.48 17.98
C VAL A 316 2.75 5.84 16.91
N ALA A 317 2.92 4.52 16.96
CA ALA A 317 3.60 3.76 15.92
C ALA A 317 2.60 3.37 14.81
N ILE A 318 2.96 3.66 13.56
CA ILE A 318 2.29 3.16 12.36
C ILE A 318 3.39 2.65 11.42
N ASN A 319 3.36 1.35 11.10
CA ASN A 319 4.52 0.63 10.53
C ASN A 319 5.77 0.86 11.41
N SER A 320 6.92 1.20 10.82
CA SER A 320 8.14 1.62 11.55
C SER A 320 8.31 3.15 11.63
N ARG A 321 7.20 3.91 11.57
CA ARG A 321 7.20 5.36 11.77
C ARG A 321 6.52 5.72 13.09
N LEU A 322 7.13 6.62 13.86
CA LEU A 322 6.56 7.19 15.08
C LEU A 322 5.96 8.56 14.79
N TYR A 323 4.63 8.65 14.75
CA TYR A 323 3.90 9.90 14.52
C TYR A 323 3.71 10.68 15.83
N VAL A 324 3.84 12.01 15.77
CA VAL A 324 3.65 12.93 16.90
C VAL A 324 2.78 14.11 16.47
N TRP A 325 1.70 14.35 17.21
CA TRP A 325 0.79 15.46 16.99
C TRP A 325 0.80 16.46 18.16
N SER A 326 0.86 17.76 17.84
CA SER A 326 0.57 18.87 18.76
C SER A 326 1.30 18.80 20.13
N GLY A 327 0.64 19.14 21.24
CA GLY A 327 1.24 19.29 22.59
C GLY A 327 1.69 20.72 22.91
N ARG A 328 1.90 21.04 24.20
CA ARG A 328 2.28 22.38 24.69
C ARG A 328 3.78 22.65 24.55
N ASP A 329 4.16 23.79 23.98
CA ASP A 329 5.57 24.16 23.79
C ASP A 329 6.27 24.75 25.04
N GLY A 330 5.49 25.11 26.05
CA GLY A 330 5.95 25.59 27.35
C GLY A 330 4.99 26.64 27.92
N TYR A 331 5.32 27.17 29.10
CA TYR A 331 4.66 28.37 29.62
C TYR A 331 5.51 29.59 29.27
N ARG A 332 4.93 30.56 28.57
CA ARG A 332 5.65 31.74 28.11
C ARG A 332 5.24 32.96 28.94
N LYS A 333 5.94 33.18 30.05
CA LYS A 333 5.66 34.25 31.03
C LYS A 333 5.46 35.64 30.41
N ALA A 334 6.24 35.98 29.36
CA ALA A 334 6.15 37.25 28.64
C ALA A 334 4.83 37.49 27.87
N TRP A 335 4.08 36.43 27.55
CA TRP A 335 2.81 36.51 26.82
C TRP A 335 1.61 35.98 27.63
N ASN A 336 1.83 35.61 28.90
CA ASN A 336 0.87 35.00 29.83
C ASN A 336 0.09 33.76 29.30
N ASN A 337 0.49 33.22 28.14
CA ASN A 337 -0.27 32.22 27.39
C ASN A 337 0.56 30.93 27.18
N GLN A 338 -0.13 29.80 27.18
CA GLN A 338 0.40 28.50 26.76
C GLN A 338 0.07 28.26 25.29
N VAL A 339 1.05 27.82 24.50
CA VAL A 339 0.87 27.59 23.06
C VAL A 339 0.99 26.10 22.76
N CYS A 340 -0.06 25.52 22.17
CA CYS A 340 0.01 24.18 21.59
C CYS A 340 0.58 24.23 20.17
N CYS A 341 1.50 23.31 19.86
CA CYS A 341 2.07 23.14 18.53
C CYS A 341 0.98 22.74 17.52
N LYS A 342 1.07 23.22 16.28
CA LYS A 342 0.04 23.02 15.23
C LYS A 342 0.43 21.99 14.18
N ASP A 343 1.45 21.18 14.46
CA ASP A 343 2.21 20.37 13.52
C ASP A 343 2.05 18.87 13.76
N LEU A 344 2.07 18.12 12.65
CA LEU A 344 2.22 16.67 12.62
C LEU A 344 3.62 16.33 12.12
N TRP A 345 4.31 15.48 12.88
CA TRP A 345 5.62 14.95 12.52
C TRP A 345 5.57 13.43 12.49
N TYR A 346 6.47 12.80 11.76
CA TYR A 346 6.90 11.44 12.06
C TYR A 346 8.41 11.34 12.16
N LEU A 347 8.87 10.41 12.99
CA LEU A 347 10.23 9.93 13.02
C LEU A 347 10.30 8.67 12.15
N GLU A 348 11.12 8.73 11.11
CA GLU A 348 11.56 7.54 10.37
C GLU A 348 12.65 6.85 11.21
N THR A 349 12.44 5.60 11.61
CA THR A 349 13.39 4.89 12.49
C THR A 349 14.39 4.02 11.75
N GLU A 350 14.10 3.64 10.51
CA GLU A 350 14.88 2.69 9.71
C GLU A 350 14.73 2.92 8.20
N LYS A 351 15.60 2.28 7.41
CA LYS A 351 15.51 2.23 5.95
C LYS A 351 14.35 1.30 5.54
N PRO A 352 13.70 1.47 4.37
CA PRO A 352 12.55 0.66 3.99
C PRO A 352 12.92 -0.82 3.84
N ARG A 353 11.99 -1.71 4.23
CA ARG A 353 12.12 -3.15 3.96
C ARG A 353 12.19 -3.42 2.44
N PRO A 354 12.75 -4.56 1.99
CA PRO A 354 12.68 -4.97 0.59
C PRO A 354 11.23 -4.92 0.07
N PRO A 355 10.97 -4.32 -1.11
CA PRO A 355 9.69 -4.46 -1.79
C PRO A 355 9.47 -5.91 -2.23
N SER A 356 8.26 -6.23 -2.71
CA SER A 356 8.02 -7.56 -3.31
C SER A 356 8.93 -7.79 -4.52
N ARG A 357 9.09 -9.06 -4.89
CA ARG A 357 9.64 -9.44 -6.18
C ARG A 357 8.90 -8.71 -7.32
N VAL A 358 9.66 -8.24 -8.31
CA VAL A 358 9.11 -7.54 -9.49
C VAL A 358 8.30 -8.52 -10.33
N GLN A 359 7.11 -8.12 -10.76
CA GLN A 359 6.20 -8.90 -11.61
C GLN A 359 6.11 -8.28 -13.01
N LEU A 360 5.91 -9.11 -14.03
CA LEU A 360 5.66 -8.67 -15.41
C LEU A 360 4.16 -8.48 -15.63
N VAL A 361 3.77 -7.29 -16.07
CA VAL A 361 2.38 -6.94 -16.41
C VAL A 361 2.16 -7.11 -17.92
N ARG A 362 3.11 -6.63 -18.75
CA ARG A 362 3.07 -6.74 -20.21
C ARG A 362 4.47 -6.74 -20.80
N ALA A 363 4.69 -7.54 -21.85
CA ALA A 363 5.91 -7.48 -22.65
C ALA A 363 5.61 -7.08 -24.10
N ASN A 364 6.33 -6.07 -24.57
CA ASN A 364 6.32 -5.59 -25.94
C ASN A 364 7.71 -5.80 -26.56
N THR A 365 7.90 -5.40 -27.82
CA THR A 365 9.20 -5.48 -28.51
C THR A 365 10.24 -4.50 -27.97
N SER A 366 9.82 -3.35 -27.45
CA SER A 366 10.72 -2.28 -26.95
C SER A 366 10.34 -1.75 -25.57
N SER A 367 9.37 -2.37 -24.88
CA SER A 367 9.00 -2.02 -23.51
C SER A 367 8.58 -3.24 -22.70
N LEU A 368 8.79 -3.15 -21.38
CA LEU A 368 8.32 -4.10 -20.38
C LEU A 368 7.57 -3.30 -19.31
N GLU A 369 6.28 -3.57 -19.15
CA GLU A 369 5.49 -3.03 -18.05
C GLU A 369 5.66 -3.96 -16.85
N VAL A 370 6.13 -3.41 -15.73
CA VAL A 370 6.44 -4.16 -14.52
C VAL A 370 5.77 -3.52 -13.31
N SER A 371 5.58 -4.33 -12.26
CA SER A 371 4.98 -3.89 -11.00
C SER A 371 5.59 -4.58 -9.80
N TRP A 372 5.33 -4.03 -8.61
CA TRP A 372 5.67 -4.62 -7.32
C TRP A 372 4.71 -4.10 -6.23
N GLY A 373 4.61 -4.85 -5.13
CA GLY A 373 3.88 -4.46 -3.95
C GLY A 373 4.56 -3.32 -3.20
N ALA A 374 3.78 -2.29 -2.86
CA ALA A 374 4.26 -1.10 -2.18
C ALA A 374 4.73 -1.39 -0.74
N VAL A 375 5.78 -0.69 -0.33
CA VAL A 375 6.31 -0.62 1.03
C VAL A 375 5.80 0.68 1.68
N PRO A 376 5.01 0.63 2.78
CA PRO A 376 4.39 1.83 3.36
C PRO A 376 5.38 2.91 3.85
N THR A 377 6.62 2.53 4.16
CA THR A 377 7.69 3.43 4.62
C THR A 377 8.63 3.90 3.51
N ALA A 378 8.40 3.51 2.25
CA ALA A 378 9.15 4.02 1.11
C ALA A 378 8.46 5.27 0.53
N ASP A 379 9.19 6.38 0.47
CA ASP A 379 8.75 7.61 -0.20
C ASP A 379 8.93 7.51 -1.73
N THR A 380 9.98 6.82 -2.19
CA THR A 380 10.27 6.55 -3.61
C THR A 380 10.87 5.15 -3.80
N TYR A 381 11.02 4.72 -5.06
CA TYR A 381 11.63 3.43 -5.42
C TYR A 381 12.76 3.60 -6.44
N LEU A 382 13.84 2.85 -6.25
CA LEU A 382 14.88 2.63 -7.25
C LEU A 382 14.64 1.27 -7.92
N LEU A 383 14.14 1.29 -9.15
CA LEU A 383 14.15 0.13 -10.04
C LEU A 383 15.53 0.02 -10.70
N GLN A 384 16.11 -1.18 -10.69
CA GLN A 384 17.35 -1.48 -11.38
C GLN A 384 17.14 -2.63 -12.36
N LEU A 385 17.60 -2.44 -13.61
CA LEU A 385 17.62 -3.44 -14.66
C LEU A 385 19.07 -3.76 -15.08
N GLN A 386 19.31 -5.00 -15.49
CA GLN A 386 20.58 -5.44 -16.06
C GLN A 386 20.30 -6.31 -17.29
N LYS A 387 20.88 -5.99 -18.44
CA LYS A 387 20.86 -6.91 -19.60
C LYS A 387 21.54 -8.22 -19.19
N TYR A 388 20.92 -9.35 -19.51
CA TYR A 388 21.43 -10.67 -19.19
C TYR A 388 21.25 -11.60 -20.38
N ASP A 389 22.34 -12.22 -20.82
CA ASP A 389 22.29 -13.23 -21.88
C ASP A 389 21.84 -14.57 -21.26
N ILE A 390 20.72 -15.10 -21.74
CA ILE A 390 20.22 -16.41 -21.32
C ILE A 390 21.16 -17.47 -21.93
N PRO A 391 21.78 -18.36 -21.12
CA PRO A 391 22.56 -19.47 -21.63
C PRO A 391 21.71 -20.31 -22.61
N PRO A 392 22.25 -20.77 -23.75
CA PRO A 392 21.50 -21.62 -24.65
C PRO A 392 21.00 -22.85 -23.89
N ALA A 393 19.70 -23.13 -23.98
CA ALA A 393 19.13 -24.33 -23.37
C ALA A 393 19.86 -25.57 -23.95
N PRO A 394 20.21 -26.56 -23.11
CA PRO A 394 20.77 -27.81 -23.62
C PRO A 394 19.79 -28.40 -24.65
N ALA A 395 20.28 -28.65 -25.85
CA ALA A 395 19.44 -29.13 -26.95
C ALA A 395 18.77 -30.44 -26.53
N ALA A 396 17.45 -30.49 -26.65
CA ALA A 396 16.70 -31.73 -26.43
C ALA A 396 17.17 -32.78 -27.45
N THR A 397 17.88 -33.79 -26.97
CA THR A 397 18.34 -34.90 -27.79
C THR A 397 17.13 -35.68 -28.29
N THR A 398 17.00 -35.80 -29.61
CA THR A 398 16.03 -36.70 -30.24
C THR A 398 16.35 -38.14 -29.86
N PRO A 399 15.35 -39.00 -29.61
CA PRO A 399 15.57 -40.41 -29.30
C PRO A 399 16.09 -41.15 -30.55
N GLY A 400 17.41 -41.31 -30.62
CA GLY A 400 18.09 -42.10 -31.66
C GLY A 400 18.03 -43.60 -31.35
N VAL A 401 17.60 -44.39 -32.33
CA VAL A 401 17.48 -45.86 -32.26
C VAL A 401 18.83 -46.51 -31.98
N SER A 402 18.90 -47.41 -31.01
CA SER A 402 20.10 -48.18 -30.67
C SER A 402 20.26 -49.43 -31.54
N PRO A 403 21.43 -49.65 -32.20
CA PRO A 403 21.85 -50.96 -32.68
C PRO A 403 22.61 -51.72 -31.57
N ALA A 404 22.38 -53.02 -31.46
CA ALA A 404 23.01 -53.89 -30.45
C ALA A 404 24.36 -54.45 -30.91
N THR A 405 25.23 -54.79 -29.95
CA THR A 405 26.44 -55.64 -30.10
C THR A 405 26.75 -56.37 -28.77
N PRO A 406 27.50 -57.49 -28.77
CA PRO A 406 27.22 -58.62 -27.86
C PRO A 406 28.19 -58.84 -26.68
N LEU A 407 27.79 -59.75 -25.79
CA LEU A 407 28.52 -60.29 -24.62
C LEU A 407 29.83 -61.01 -24.97
N PRO A 408 30.76 -61.17 -23.99
CA PRO A 408 30.91 -62.52 -23.42
C PRO A 408 31.26 -62.67 -21.92
N VAL A 409 30.63 -63.68 -21.29
CA VAL A 409 31.20 -64.73 -20.38
C VAL A 409 31.53 -64.45 -18.88
N ASN A 410 30.77 -65.18 -18.03
CA ASN A 410 31.03 -65.79 -16.70
C ASN A 410 31.92 -65.13 -15.62
N SER A 411 31.35 -64.98 -14.41
CA SER A 411 31.39 -66.08 -13.40
C SER A 411 30.48 -65.81 -12.17
N SER A 412 30.14 -66.86 -11.43
CA SER A 412 29.38 -66.89 -10.17
C SER A 412 29.82 -68.15 -9.36
N PRO A 413 29.29 -68.51 -8.17
CA PRO A 413 28.27 -67.87 -7.32
C PRO A 413 28.61 -67.84 -5.80
N LYS A 414 27.70 -67.31 -4.95
CA LYS A 414 27.08 -68.03 -3.81
C LYS A 414 26.09 -67.19 -2.98
N SER A 415 24.88 -67.72 -2.80
CA SER A 415 23.96 -67.51 -1.64
C SER A 415 24.05 -68.78 -0.74
N PRO A 416 23.26 -69.05 0.35
CA PRO A 416 21.84 -68.72 0.66
C PRO A 416 21.66 -68.14 2.12
N VAL A 417 20.49 -68.00 2.81
CA VAL A 417 19.31 -68.87 3.06
C VAL A 417 18.03 -68.10 3.56
N SER A 418 16.86 -68.51 3.05
CA SER A 418 15.41 -68.45 3.47
C SER A 418 14.92 -67.69 4.73
N ALA A 419 13.84 -66.87 4.71
CA ALA A 419 12.36 -67.13 4.67
C ALA A 419 11.69 -67.16 6.08
N SER A 420 10.41 -66.77 6.33
CA SER A 420 9.14 -67.09 5.64
C SER A 420 7.97 -66.09 5.94
N ALA A 421 6.79 -66.28 5.32
CA ALA A 421 5.56 -65.44 5.44
C ALA A 421 4.63 -65.84 6.64
N VAL A 422 3.40 -65.33 6.90
CA VAL A 422 2.12 -65.47 6.12
C VAL A 422 0.92 -64.68 6.75
N SER A 423 0.08 -64.01 5.94
CA SER A 423 -1.38 -63.65 6.09
C SER A 423 -1.92 -62.79 7.29
N ALA A 424 -3.19 -62.36 7.37
CA ALA A 424 -4.15 -61.68 6.45
C ALA A 424 -5.51 -61.40 7.19
N GLN A 425 -6.40 -60.57 6.60
CA GLN A 425 -7.81 -60.28 7.00
C GLN A 425 -8.02 -59.39 8.25
N GLY A 426 -9.05 -58.51 8.35
CA GLY A 426 -10.15 -58.19 7.41
C GLY A 426 -10.94 -56.91 7.78
N HIS A 427 -11.82 -56.47 6.86
CA HIS A 427 -12.65 -55.23 6.88
C HIS A 427 -13.97 -55.40 7.71
N PRO A 428 -14.75 -54.33 8.07
CA PRO A 428 -15.57 -53.57 7.10
C PRO A 428 -15.77 -52.05 7.38
N LEU A 429 -16.57 -51.41 6.51
CA LEU A 429 -16.94 -49.98 6.48
C LEU A 429 -18.33 -49.73 7.10
N GLN A 430 -18.58 -48.55 7.68
CA GLN A 430 -19.81 -47.77 7.41
C GLN A 430 -19.71 -46.29 7.85
N ASP A 431 -20.48 -45.42 7.18
CA ASP A 431 -20.45 -43.94 7.30
C ASP A 431 -21.08 -43.36 8.59
N SER A 432 -20.67 -42.14 8.98
CA SER A 432 -21.59 -41.00 9.20
C SER A 432 -20.88 -39.68 9.58
N LEU A 433 -21.37 -38.59 8.99
CA LEU A 433 -20.91 -37.19 9.11
C LEU A 433 -20.97 -36.57 10.51
N ASN A 434 -19.92 -35.83 10.92
CA ASN A 434 -19.95 -34.35 11.06
C ASN A 434 -18.73 -33.83 11.84
N ASP A 435 -17.96 -32.91 11.24
CA ASP A 435 -16.93 -32.13 11.93
C ASP A 435 -16.75 -30.78 11.21
N PRO A 436 -16.96 -29.61 11.86
CA PRO A 436 -16.71 -28.31 11.24
C PRO A 436 -15.30 -27.81 11.56
N ALA A 437 -14.46 -27.76 10.52
CA ALA A 437 -13.08 -27.28 10.62
C ALA A 437 -12.99 -25.80 11.05
N SER A 438 -11.92 -25.51 11.80
CA SER A 438 -11.47 -24.14 12.07
C SER A 438 -10.81 -23.51 10.85
N GLU A 439 -11.36 -22.43 10.31
CA GLU A 439 -10.67 -21.58 9.32
C GLU A 439 -10.75 -20.08 9.64
N SER A 440 -9.78 -19.36 9.08
CA SER A 440 -9.35 -18.01 9.44
C SER A 440 -10.19 -16.89 8.81
N ASN A 441 -10.89 -16.10 9.64
CA ASN A 441 -11.64 -14.92 9.21
C ASN A 441 -11.05 -13.59 9.74
N ALA A 442 -9.73 -13.41 9.57
CA ALA A 442 -9.04 -12.16 9.94
C ALA A 442 -9.01 -11.13 8.78
N ASP A 443 -8.89 -11.59 7.54
CA ASP A 443 -8.68 -10.71 6.37
C ASP A 443 -9.97 -10.12 5.78
N GLU A 444 -11.13 -10.75 5.97
CA GLU A 444 -12.38 -10.26 5.38
C GLU A 444 -12.93 -9.02 6.11
N LEU A 445 -12.82 -9.00 7.44
CA LEU A 445 -13.15 -7.84 8.28
C LEU A 445 -12.23 -6.64 7.99
N ALA A 446 -11.03 -6.92 7.48
CA ALA A 446 -10.02 -5.93 7.09
C ALA A 446 -10.47 -5.09 5.88
N ALA A 447 -11.19 -5.69 4.94
CA ALA A 447 -11.70 -5.05 3.72
C ALA A 447 -12.97 -4.20 3.98
N ALA A 448 -13.82 -4.61 4.93
CA ALA A 448 -15.06 -3.91 5.28
C ALA A 448 -14.81 -2.46 5.74
N VAL A 449 -13.76 -2.22 6.53
CA VAL A 449 -13.39 -0.87 7.00
C VAL A 449 -12.99 0.03 5.82
N THR A 450 -12.23 -0.49 4.86
CA THR A 450 -11.82 0.26 3.66
C THR A 450 -13.01 0.54 2.72
N GLN A 451 -13.96 -0.41 2.59
CA GLN A 451 -15.16 -0.21 1.78
C GLN A 451 -16.17 0.76 2.40
N ALA A 452 -16.28 0.81 3.74
CA ALA A 452 -17.19 1.73 4.43
C ALA A 452 -16.79 3.20 4.24
N VAL A 453 -15.50 3.51 4.29
CA VAL A 453 -14.98 4.88 4.08
C VAL A 453 -15.17 5.35 2.64
N ALA A 454 -15.16 4.44 1.66
CA ALA A 454 -15.30 4.77 0.24
C ALA A 454 -16.72 5.20 -0.20
N ARG A 455 -17.75 5.02 0.64
CA ARG A 455 -19.17 5.25 0.28
C ARG A 455 -19.73 6.64 0.64
N LEU A 456 -18.93 7.56 1.20
CA LEU A 456 -19.40 8.86 1.73
C LEU A 456 -18.60 10.08 1.23
N ALA A 457 -18.17 10.07 -0.04
CA ALA A 457 -17.65 11.27 -0.70
C ALA A 457 -18.77 11.97 -1.52
N PRO A 458 -19.06 13.27 -1.28
CA PRO A 458 -20.07 14.00 -2.04
C PRO A 458 -19.60 14.28 -3.48
N SER A 459 -20.50 14.09 -4.45
CA SER A 459 -20.23 14.30 -5.88
C SER A 459 -20.30 15.78 -6.26
N CYS A 460 -19.17 16.35 -6.69
CA CYS A 460 -19.11 17.70 -7.25
C CYS A 460 -18.80 17.64 -8.75
N THR A 461 -19.69 18.18 -9.60
CA THR A 461 -19.53 18.23 -11.06
C THR A 461 -18.86 19.53 -11.49
N LEU A 462 -17.79 19.45 -12.28
CA LEU A 462 -17.17 20.61 -12.94
C LEU A 462 -16.92 20.32 -14.44
N THR A 463 -17.18 21.33 -15.26
CA THR A 463 -17.01 21.34 -16.73
C THR A 463 -15.61 21.80 -17.15
N PRO A 464 -15.16 21.52 -18.39
CA PRO A 464 -13.73 21.54 -18.71
C PRO A 464 -13.24 22.77 -19.52
N THR A 465 -12.15 23.39 -19.06
CA THR A 465 -11.24 24.17 -19.94
C THR A 465 -9.77 24.04 -19.50
N GLN A 466 -8.95 23.43 -20.38
CA GLN A 466 -7.46 23.46 -20.50
C GLN A 466 -6.62 23.96 -19.30
N THR A 467 -5.72 23.16 -18.72
CA THR A 467 -4.38 22.83 -19.26
C THR A 467 -3.79 21.63 -18.51
N MET A 468 -3.15 20.67 -19.18
CA MET A 468 -2.73 19.39 -18.56
C MET A 468 -1.32 19.40 -17.97
N MET A 469 -1.23 19.27 -16.64
CA MET A 469 -0.20 18.45 -15.98
C MET A 469 -0.89 17.19 -15.44
N VAL A 470 -0.35 16.00 -15.72
CA VAL A 470 -1.01 14.74 -15.35
C VAL A 470 -0.66 14.34 -13.92
N THR A 471 -1.59 14.56 -13.00
CA THR A 471 -1.69 13.82 -11.72
C THR A 471 -2.94 12.94 -11.77
N SER A 472 -2.79 11.65 -11.49
CA SER A 472 -3.87 10.66 -11.65
C SER A 472 -4.86 10.67 -10.48
N PRO A 473 -6.19 10.70 -10.69
CA PRO A 473 -7.16 10.51 -9.63
C PRO A 473 -7.28 9.04 -9.22
N ALA A 474 -7.48 8.80 -7.92
CA ALA A 474 -7.44 7.48 -7.33
C ALA A 474 -8.68 6.59 -7.62
N LYS A 475 -8.44 5.28 -7.76
CA LYS A 475 -9.43 4.22 -7.48
C LYS A 475 -8.83 3.24 -6.48
N ILE A 476 -9.63 2.84 -5.50
CA ILE A 476 -9.18 1.99 -4.38
C ILE A 476 -9.13 0.53 -4.82
N GLN A 477 -7.92 0.07 -5.11
CA GLN A 477 -7.49 -1.32 -5.13
C GLN A 477 -6.03 -1.31 -4.68
N ALA A 478 -5.51 -2.38 -4.06
CA ALA A 478 -4.16 -2.39 -3.49
C ALA A 478 -3.13 -1.85 -4.51
N ALA A 479 -2.55 -0.68 -4.22
CA ALA A 479 -1.95 0.16 -5.25
C ALA A 479 -0.72 -0.52 -5.86
N THR A 480 -0.94 -1.13 -7.02
CA THR A 480 0.10 -1.77 -7.80
C THR A 480 0.93 -0.66 -8.44
N THR A 481 2.11 -0.39 -7.88
CA THR A 481 3.01 0.66 -8.37
C THR A 481 3.46 0.31 -9.78
N MET A 482 2.85 0.97 -10.77
CA MET A 482 3.27 0.92 -12.17
C MET A 482 4.33 2.00 -12.39
N ALA A 483 5.49 1.62 -12.90
CA ALA A 483 6.56 2.56 -13.21
C ALA A 483 7.07 2.33 -14.63
N GLU A 484 7.35 3.42 -15.35
CA GLU A 484 8.14 3.35 -16.57
C GLU A 484 9.63 3.20 -16.21
N VAL A 485 10.36 2.43 -17.03
CA VAL A 485 11.68 1.92 -16.64
C VAL A 485 12.76 2.99 -16.72
N VAL A 486 13.38 3.30 -15.58
CA VAL A 486 14.60 4.11 -15.42
C VAL A 486 15.68 3.21 -14.81
N ASN A 487 16.96 3.41 -15.14
CA ASN A 487 18.01 2.48 -14.73
C ASN A 487 19.23 3.15 -14.09
N GLY A 488 19.69 2.56 -12.99
CA GLY A 488 21.01 2.82 -12.42
C GLY A 488 21.90 1.59 -12.50
N ILE A 489 23.09 1.72 -13.09
CA ILE A 489 24.21 0.80 -12.81
C ILE A 489 25.44 1.66 -12.56
N GLU A 490 25.94 1.65 -11.33
CA GLU A 490 27.35 1.37 -11.14
C GLU A 490 27.56 0.65 -9.80
N SER A 491 28.60 -0.19 -9.76
CA SER A 491 29.07 -0.87 -8.56
C SER A 491 30.31 -0.14 -8.04
N ALA A 492 30.11 0.73 -7.06
CA ALA A 492 31.19 1.33 -6.27
C ALA A 492 30.88 1.16 -4.77
N ALA A 493 31.89 1.36 -3.94
CA ALA A 493 31.86 1.04 -2.51
C ALA A 493 30.67 1.68 -1.76
N GLY A 494 30.27 1.04 -0.66
CA GLY A 494 29.23 1.57 0.22
C GLY A 494 29.69 2.89 0.85
N ASP A 495 29.17 4.01 0.32
CA ASP A 495 29.40 5.33 0.89
C ASP A 495 28.42 5.54 2.05
N ASP A 496 28.96 5.54 3.27
CA ASP A 496 28.21 5.67 4.53
C ASP A 496 27.95 7.16 4.89
N SER A 497 27.91 8.02 3.88
CA SER A 497 27.92 9.49 4.00
C SER A 497 26.60 10.11 4.46
N GLY A 498 25.56 9.30 4.69
CA GLY A 498 24.28 9.74 5.26
C GLY A 498 23.42 10.61 4.33
N THR A 499 23.92 11.00 3.16
CA THR A 499 23.18 11.66 2.09
C THR A 499 22.50 10.64 1.18
N ILE A 500 21.27 10.93 0.76
CA ILE A 500 20.58 10.12 -0.26
C ILE A 500 21.25 10.44 -1.61
N PRO A 501 21.78 9.46 -2.36
CA PRO A 501 22.35 9.71 -3.68
C PRO A 501 21.30 10.33 -4.62
N ASP A 502 21.69 11.30 -5.44
CA ASP A 502 20.78 11.85 -6.45
C ASP A 502 20.63 10.87 -7.63
N TYR A 503 19.49 10.19 -7.66
CA TYR A 503 19.14 9.26 -8.74
C TYR A 503 18.53 9.98 -9.97
N SER A 504 18.34 11.31 -9.96
CA SER A 504 17.71 12.07 -11.05
C SER A 504 18.52 12.05 -12.36
N GLN A 505 19.84 11.92 -12.26
CA GLN A 505 20.76 11.92 -13.40
C GLN A 505 20.96 10.52 -14.04
N MET A 506 20.21 9.51 -13.59
CA MET A 506 20.40 8.13 -14.06
C MET A 506 19.78 7.87 -15.44
N ARG A 507 20.59 7.29 -16.33
CA ARG A 507 20.32 7.21 -17.76
C ARG A 507 19.23 6.18 -18.08
N LYS A 508 18.15 6.61 -18.73
CA LYS A 508 17.17 5.69 -19.34
C LYS A 508 17.87 4.81 -20.39
N ILE A 509 17.62 3.50 -20.37
CA ILE A 509 18.16 2.54 -21.35
C ILE A 509 16.99 2.03 -22.20
N ASP A 510 17.12 2.17 -23.52
CA ASP A 510 16.15 1.62 -24.46
C ASP A 510 16.23 0.08 -24.48
N LEU A 511 15.08 -0.56 -24.27
CA LEU A 511 15.00 -2.02 -24.27
C LEU A 511 15.02 -2.55 -25.71
N GLN A 512 15.92 -3.49 -25.96
CA GLN A 512 16.13 -4.09 -27.27
C GLN A 512 15.17 -5.27 -27.49
N PRO A 513 14.64 -5.49 -28.71
CA PRO A 513 13.78 -6.64 -29.01
C PRO A 513 14.45 -7.98 -28.75
N GLY A 514 13.65 -8.97 -28.31
CA GLY A 514 14.11 -10.32 -28.01
C GLY A 514 15.19 -10.43 -26.92
N THR A 515 15.45 -9.38 -26.15
CA THR A 515 16.53 -9.31 -25.16
C THR A 515 16.01 -9.56 -23.76
N ALA A 516 16.79 -10.29 -22.95
CA ALA A 516 16.44 -10.60 -21.57
C ALA A 516 17.11 -9.63 -20.59
N TYR A 517 16.35 -9.29 -19.55
CA TYR A 517 16.69 -8.30 -18.55
C TYR A 517 16.34 -8.82 -17.17
N LYS A 518 17.29 -8.70 -16.23
CA LYS A 518 17.09 -8.92 -14.80
C LYS A 518 16.63 -7.63 -14.15
N PHE A 519 15.66 -7.71 -13.24
CA PHE A 519 15.04 -6.59 -12.52
C PHE A 519 15.09 -6.83 -11.02
N ARG A 520 15.39 -5.78 -10.25
CA ARG A 520 15.19 -5.71 -8.80
C ARG A 520 14.84 -4.29 -8.39
N VAL A 521 14.11 -4.11 -7.29
CA VAL A 521 13.65 -2.79 -6.82
C VAL A 521 13.96 -2.61 -5.34
N ALA A 522 14.32 -1.39 -4.93
CA ALA A 522 14.53 -1.02 -3.52
C ALA A 522 13.67 0.20 -3.17
N GLY A 523 13.09 0.23 -1.97
CA GLY A 523 12.45 1.43 -1.43
C GLY A 523 13.48 2.43 -0.90
N ILE A 524 13.16 3.72 -0.94
CA ILE A 524 13.99 4.81 -0.39
C ILE A 524 13.12 5.70 0.52
N ASN A 525 13.66 6.12 1.66
CA ASN A 525 13.09 7.13 2.55
C ASN A 525 14.19 8.08 3.08
N THR A 526 13.86 8.92 4.06
CA THR A 526 14.81 9.87 4.67
C THR A 526 15.98 9.22 5.41
N CYS A 527 15.85 7.98 5.87
CA CYS A 527 16.98 7.19 6.41
C CYS A 527 17.83 6.51 5.31
N GLY A 528 17.42 6.61 4.04
CA GLY A 528 18.17 6.17 2.87
C GLY A 528 17.53 5.01 2.10
N ARG A 529 18.33 4.36 1.25
CA ARG A 529 17.89 3.23 0.41
C ARG A 529 17.88 1.93 1.19
N GLY A 530 16.75 1.24 1.15
CA GLY A 530 16.57 -0.12 1.67
C GLY A 530 17.25 -1.20 0.84
N ASN A 531 17.12 -2.45 1.30
CA ASN A 531 17.59 -3.61 0.57
C ASN A 531 16.78 -3.81 -0.73
N PHE A 532 17.42 -4.37 -1.76
CA PHE A 532 16.73 -4.74 -3.00
C PHE A 532 15.83 -5.96 -2.79
N SER A 533 14.74 -6.02 -3.56
CA SER A 533 13.92 -7.21 -3.72
C SER A 533 14.63 -8.33 -4.49
N GLU A 534 14.03 -9.52 -4.47
CA GLU A 534 14.49 -10.65 -5.28
C GLU A 534 14.53 -10.32 -6.78
N VAL A 535 15.50 -10.91 -7.47
CA VAL A 535 15.70 -10.68 -8.90
C VAL A 535 14.65 -11.43 -9.72
N SER A 536 13.93 -10.70 -10.57
CA SER A 536 13.10 -11.26 -11.65
C SER A 536 13.82 -11.15 -12.98
N ALA A 537 13.52 -12.05 -13.93
CA ALA A 537 14.08 -12.00 -15.27
C ALA A 537 12.94 -12.04 -16.29
N PHE A 538 12.89 -11.04 -17.18
CA PHE A 538 11.88 -10.93 -18.24
C PHE A 538 12.55 -10.70 -19.58
N LYS A 539 11.85 -11.03 -20.66
CA LYS A 539 12.35 -10.92 -22.03
C LYS A 539 11.39 -10.06 -22.84
N THR A 540 11.92 -9.10 -23.60
CA THR A 540 11.12 -8.37 -24.60
C THR A 540 10.69 -9.31 -25.72
N CYS A 541 9.56 -9.01 -26.35
CA CYS A 541 9.06 -9.79 -27.48
C CYS A 541 10.01 -9.67 -28.68
N LEU A 542 10.06 -10.73 -29.49
CA LEU A 542 10.71 -10.67 -30.80
C LEU A 542 9.79 -9.92 -31.80
N PRO A 543 10.34 -9.22 -32.80
CA PRO A 543 9.57 -8.71 -33.92
C PRO A 543 8.91 -9.88 -34.68
N GLY A 544 7.58 -9.89 -34.72
CA GLY A 544 6.76 -10.86 -35.46
C GLY A 544 6.54 -10.47 -36.93
N PHE A 545 5.66 -11.17 -37.64
CA PHE A 545 5.18 -10.77 -38.96
C PHE A 545 4.30 -9.50 -38.86
N PRO A 546 4.25 -8.65 -39.89
CA PRO A 546 3.34 -7.50 -39.88
C PRO A 546 1.88 -7.98 -39.99
N GLY A 547 0.94 -7.15 -39.56
CA GLY A 547 -0.49 -7.37 -39.77
C GLY A 547 -0.92 -7.12 -41.22
N ALA A 548 -2.23 -7.17 -41.46
CA ALA A 548 -2.81 -6.90 -42.76
C ALA A 548 -3.00 -5.37 -43.00
N PRO A 549 -2.69 -4.82 -44.19
CA PRO A 549 -2.91 -3.40 -44.51
C PRO A 549 -4.39 -3.00 -44.44
N CYS A 550 -4.67 -1.77 -43.99
CA CYS A 550 -6.04 -1.29 -43.76
C CYS A 550 -6.42 -0.12 -44.70
N ALA A 551 -7.64 0.41 -44.54
CA ALA A 551 -8.15 1.59 -45.25
C ALA A 551 -8.00 1.59 -46.79
N ILE A 552 -8.08 0.41 -47.42
CA ILE A 552 -7.88 0.24 -48.86
C ILE A 552 -8.95 1.00 -49.66
N LYS A 553 -8.51 1.87 -50.57
CA LYS A 553 -9.33 2.62 -51.52
C LYS A 553 -8.90 2.25 -52.93
N ILE A 554 -9.87 2.14 -53.84
CA ILE A 554 -9.64 1.78 -55.24
C ILE A 554 -10.41 2.75 -56.13
N SER A 555 -9.71 3.45 -57.02
CA SER A 555 -10.30 4.34 -58.02
C SER A 555 -9.95 3.90 -59.44
N LYS A 556 -10.91 4.08 -60.36
CA LYS A 556 -10.70 3.84 -61.79
C LYS A 556 -9.93 5.01 -62.40
N SER A 557 -8.93 4.73 -63.23
CA SER A 557 -8.25 5.70 -64.09
C SER A 557 -8.25 5.21 -65.55
N PRO A 558 -7.91 6.07 -66.53
CA PRO A 558 -7.75 5.64 -67.92
C PRO A 558 -6.69 4.52 -68.07
N ASP A 559 -5.63 4.59 -67.27
CA ASP A 559 -4.50 3.67 -67.31
C ASP A 559 -4.70 2.38 -66.49
N GLY A 560 -5.79 2.29 -65.70
CA GLY A 560 -6.17 1.09 -64.95
C GLY A 560 -6.90 1.36 -63.63
N ALA A 561 -6.39 0.79 -62.54
CA ALA A 561 -6.93 0.97 -61.19
C ALA A 561 -5.84 1.48 -60.24
N HIS A 562 -6.06 2.64 -59.63
CA HIS A 562 -5.22 3.11 -58.52
C HIS A 562 -5.71 2.50 -57.21
N LEU A 563 -4.81 1.80 -56.53
CA LEU A 563 -5.02 1.29 -55.19
C LEU A 563 -4.18 2.12 -54.22
N THR A 564 -4.78 2.54 -53.10
CA THR A 564 -4.10 3.16 -51.96
C THR A 564 -4.55 2.47 -50.68
N TRP A 565 -3.67 2.40 -49.68
CA TRP A 565 -3.97 1.77 -48.38
C TRP A 565 -3.17 2.43 -47.26
N GLU A 566 -3.48 2.07 -46.02
CA GLU A 566 -2.71 2.45 -44.83
C GLU A 566 -1.85 1.27 -44.34
N PRO A 567 -0.69 1.52 -43.74
CA PRO A 567 0.13 0.47 -43.11
C PRO A 567 -0.66 -0.33 -42.05
N PRO A 568 -0.29 -1.59 -41.78
CA PRO A 568 -0.94 -2.37 -40.72
C PRO A 568 -0.85 -1.69 -39.35
N SER A 569 -1.93 -1.74 -38.57
CA SER A 569 -1.97 -1.22 -37.19
C SER A 569 -0.95 -1.90 -36.25
N VAL A 570 -0.52 -3.11 -36.59
CA VAL A 570 0.58 -3.84 -35.94
C VAL A 570 1.62 -4.16 -37.01
N THR A 571 2.70 -3.40 -37.11
CA THR A 571 3.76 -3.64 -38.11
C THR A 571 4.80 -4.66 -37.68
N SER A 572 4.93 -4.88 -36.36
CA SER A 572 5.89 -5.81 -35.74
C SER A 572 7.33 -5.67 -36.26
N GLY A 573 7.73 -4.47 -36.67
CA GLY A 573 9.00 -4.16 -37.32
C GLY A 573 8.85 -3.04 -38.34
N LYS A 574 9.93 -2.71 -39.06
CA LYS A 574 9.87 -1.78 -40.20
C LYS A 574 9.23 -2.51 -41.40
N ILE A 575 8.20 -1.91 -42.00
CA ILE A 575 7.68 -2.40 -43.29
C ILE A 575 8.70 -2.05 -44.38
N ILE A 576 9.12 -3.05 -45.14
CA ILE A 576 10.12 -2.91 -46.21
C ILE A 576 9.49 -2.99 -47.60
N GLU A 577 8.32 -3.63 -47.73
CA GLU A 577 7.69 -3.92 -49.00
C GLU A 577 6.19 -4.20 -48.82
N TYR A 578 5.39 -3.81 -49.80
CA TYR A 578 4.01 -4.27 -50.00
C TYR A 578 3.94 -5.10 -51.29
N SER A 579 3.02 -6.06 -51.33
CA SER A 579 2.66 -6.78 -52.56
C SER A 579 1.16 -6.78 -52.78
N VAL A 580 0.75 -6.44 -54.00
CA VAL A 580 -0.64 -6.58 -54.46
C VAL A 580 -0.73 -7.77 -55.39
N TYR A 581 -1.72 -8.63 -55.14
CA TYR A 581 -2.07 -9.75 -55.99
C TYR A 581 -3.48 -9.54 -56.57
N LEU A 582 -3.62 -9.81 -57.85
CA LEU A 582 -4.88 -9.80 -58.60
C LEU A 582 -5.36 -11.25 -58.78
N ALA A 583 -6.63 -11.53 -58.52
CA ALA A 583 -7.22 -12.81 -58.89
C ALA A 583 -7.31 -12.93 -60.42
N ILE A 584 -6.85 -14.05 -60.97
CA ILE A 584 -6.83 -14.32 -62.42
C ILE A 584 -7.69 -15.54 -62.78
N GLN A 585 -8.11 -15.60 -64.03
CA GLN A 585 -8.92 -16.71 -64.54
C GLN A 585 -8.09 -18.00 -64.61
N SER A 586 -8.67 -19.12 -64.17
CA SER A 586 -8.06 -20.45 -64.34
C SER A 586 -8.13 -20.86 -65.80
N ALA A 587 -7.02 -21.34 -66.37
CA ALA A 587 -6.93 -21.78 -67.76
C ALA A 587 -7.61 -23.14 -68.05
N GLN A 588 -8.47 -23.63 -67.14
CA GLN A 588 -9.20 -24.90 -67.28
C GLN A 588 -10.72 -24.68 -67.24
N SER A 589 -11.30 -24.21 -68.36
CA SER A 589 -12.74 -24.33 -68.64
C SER A 589 -13.02 -24.17 -70.13
N GLY A 590 -12.59 -25.16 -70.91
CA GLY A 590 -12.77 -25.22 -72.35
C GLY A 590 -13.19 -26.61 -72.82
N GLU A 591 -14.31 -27.14 -72.28
CA GLU A 591 -15.23 -28.07 -72.97
C GLU A 591 -16.43 -28.42 -72.07
N GLN A 592 -17.48 -29.00 -72.67
CA GLN A 592 -18.82 -29.15 -72.08
C GLN A 592 -18.87 -30.15 -70.91
N ALA A 593 -19.44 -29.73 -69.77
CA ALA A 593 -19.77 -30.63 -68.66
C ALA A 593 -21.23 -30.46 -68.18
N LYS A 594 -21.94 -31.59 -68.06
CA LYS A 594 -23.30 -31.69 -67.49
C LYS A 594 -23.31 -31.31 -66.00
N PRO A 595 -24.44 -30.85 -65.44
CA PRO A 595 -24.52 -30.53 -64.01
C PRO A 595 -24.61 -31.81 -63.17
N THR A 596 -23.62 -32.03 -62.30
CA THR A 596 -23.71 -32.98 -61.18
C THR A 596 -23.33 -32.28 -59.87
N THR A 597 -24.19 -32.44 -58.87
CA THR A 597 -24.18 -31.69 -57.62
C THR A 597 -23.21 -32.26 -56.57
N THR A 598 -22.00 -31.68 -56.47
CA THR A 598 -21.24 -31.49 -55.22
C THR A 598 -20.03 -30.60 -55.52
N THR A 599 -20.10 -29.31 -55.19
CA THR A 599 -19.05 -28.32 -55.49
C THR A 599 -18.19 -28.01 -54.27
N THR A 600 -16.95 -28.51 -54.28
CA THR A 600 -15.84 -27.80 -53.61
C THR A 600 -15.66 -26.41 -54.26
N PRO A 601 -15.46 -25.34 -53.49
CA PRO A 601 -15.30 -24.00 -54.06
C PRO A 601 -14.00 -23.91 -54.88
N ALA A 602 -14.09 -23.37 -56.09
CA ALA A 602 -12.93 -23.23 -56.99
C ALA A 602 -11.83 -22.39 -56.35
N GLN A 603 -10.61 -22.92 -56.29
CA GLN A 603 -9.47 -22.23 -55.71
C GLN A 603 -8.98 -21.13 -56.67
N LEU A 604 -9.20 -19.87 -56.29
CA LEU A 604 -8.78 -18.71 -57.08
C LEU A 604 -7.25 -18.65 -57.22
N ALA A 605 -6.77 -18.56 -58.47
CA ALA A 605 -5.38 -18.27 -58.78
C ALA A 605 -5.10 -16.77 -58.62
N PHE A 606 -3.90 -16.42 -58.13
CA PHE A 606 -3.51 -15.03 -57.85
C PHE A 606 -2.16 -14.70 -58.50
N MET A 607 -2.12 -13.60 -59.26
CA MET A 607 -0.92 -13.06 -59.90
C MET A 607 -0.44 -11.81 -59.16
N ARG A 608 0.85 -11.71 -58.86
CA ARG A 608 1.42 -10.49 -58.26
C ARG A 608 1.47 -9.39 -59.32
N VAL A 609 0.76 -8.28 -59.08
CA VAL A 609 0.66 -7.12 -59.99
C VAL A 609 1.38 -5.87 -59.49
N PHE A 610 1.78 -5.85 -58.21
CA PHE A 610 2.67 -4.81 -57.67
C PHE A 610 3.59 -5.38 -56.59
N CYS A 611 4.81 -4.86 -56.52
CA CYS A 611 5.77 -5.10 -55.46
C CYS A 611 6.56 -3.80 -55.24
N GLY A 612 6.49 -3.21 -54.05
CA GLY A 612 7.20 -1.95 -53.78
C GLY A 612 6.98 -1.39 -52.37
N PRO A 613 7.76 -0.39 -51.94
CA PRO A 613 7.73 0.13 -50.57
C PRO A 613 6.55 1.09 -50.32
N ASN A 614 5.97 1.67 -51.37
CA ASN A 614 4.91 2.68 -51.24
C ASN A 614 3.55 2.02 -50.93
N PRO A 615 2.72 2.63 -50.07
CA PRO A 615 1.38 2.13 -49.75
C PRO A 615 0.34 2.51 -50.84
N SER A 616 0.77 2.52 -52.10
CA SER A 616 -0.04 2.86 -53.27
C SER A 616 0.56 2.26 -54.53
N CYS A 617 -0.30 1.92 -55.50
CA CYS A 617 0.11 1.46 -56.83
C CYS A 617 -0.96 1.74 -57.90
N LEU A 618 -0.53 1.76 -59.17
CA LEU A 618 -1.41 1.66 -60.33
C LEU A 618 -1.32 0.23 -60.87
N VAL A 619 -2.43 -0.50 -60.86
CA VAL A 619 -2.55 -1.78 -61.58
C VAL A 619 -3.02 -1.46 -62.99
N GLN A 620 -2.16 -1.71 -63.99
CA GLN A 620 -2.41 -1.34 -65.39
C GLN A 620 -3.62 -2.09 -65.98
N SER A 621 -4.31 -1.45 -66.93
CA SER A 621 -5.41 -2.04 -67.72
C SER A 621 -5.03 -3.38 -68.38
N SER A 622 -3.77 -3.56 -68.78
CA SER A 622 -3.19 -4.81 -69.32
C SER A 622 -3.15 -5.98 -68.33
N SER A 623 -3.10 -5.70 -67.02
CA SER A 623 -3.23 -6.71 -65.97
C SER A 623 -4.69 -6.97 -65.65
N LEU A 624 -5.52 -5.93 -65.65
CA LEU A 624 -6.96 -6.02 -65.37
C LEU A 624 -7.73 -6.82 -66.42
N SER A 625 -7.29 -6.84 -67.69
CA SER A 625 -7.93 -7.66 -68.74
C SER A 625 -7.94 -9.16 -68.42
N ASN A 626 -6.98 -9.64 -67.63
CA ASN A 626 -6.82 -11.05 -67.27
C ASN A 626 -7.46 -11.37 -65.90
N ALA A 627 -8.14 -10.40 -65.29
CA ALA A 627 -8.75 -10.55 -63.98
C ALA A 627 -9.87 -11.60 -63.99
N HIS A 628 -9.95 -12.38 -62.90
CA HIS A 628 -11.17 -13.11 -62.59
C HIS A 628 -12.23 -12.12 -62.10
N ILE A 629 -13.36 -12.08 -62.80
CA ILE A 629 -14.55 -11.35 -62.36
C ILE A 629 -15.38 -12.32 -61.51
N ASP A 630 -15.49 -12.02 -60.23
CA ASP A 630 -16.32 -12.74 -59.28
C ASP A 630 -17.76 -12.23 -59.36
N TYR A 631 -18.69 -13.12 -59.68
CA TYR A 631 -20.11 -12.84 -59.88
C TYR A 631 -21.00 -13.22 -58.68
N THR A 632 -20.44 -13.65 -57.54
CA THR A 632 -21.21 -14.20 -56.39
C THR A 632 -22.27 -13.25 -55.80
N THR A 633 -22.18 -11.94 -56.04
CA THR A 633 -23.16 -10.93 -55.57
C THR A 633 -23.33 -9.78 -56.56
N LYS A 634 -22.23 -9.11 -56.89
CA LYS A 634 -22.10 -8.13 -57.99
C LYS A 634 -20.74 -8.37 -58.67
N PRO A 635 -20.62 -8.16 -60.00
CA PRO A 635 -19.36 -8.35 -60.72
C PRO A 635 -18.23 -7.57 -60.06
N ALA A 636 -17.20 -8.26 -59.58
CA ALA A 636 -16.11 -7.65 -58.83
C ALA A 636 -14.75 -8.25 -59.18
N ILE A 637 -13.72 -7.41 -59.24
CA ILE A 637 -12.32 -7.86 -59.31
C ILE A 637 -11.79 -8.03 -57.89
N ILE A 638 -11.09 -9.14 -57.62
CA ILE A 638 -10.54 -9.43 -56.29
C ILE A 638 -9.06 -9.07 -56.23
N PHE A 639 -8.68 -8.22 -55.27
CA PHE A 639 -7.28 -7.96 -54.92
C PHE A 639 -6.95 -8.51 -53.53
N ARG A 640 -5.69 -8.85 -53.31
CA ARG A 640 -5.09 -9.12 -52.00
C ARG A 640 -3.87 -8.24 -51.80
N ILE A 641 -3.79 -7.48 -50.72
CA ILE A 641 -2.65 -6.62 -50.40
C ILE A 641 -2.00 -7.11 -49.10
N ALA A 642 -0.70 -7.40 -49.14
CA ALA A 642 0.09 -7.86 -47.99
C ALA A 642 1.26 -6.91 -47.72
N ALA A 643 1.59 -6.70 -46.45
CA ALA A 643 2.81 -6.02 -46.01
C ALA A 643 3.91 -7.04 -45.69
N ARG A 644 5.18 -6.62 -45.79
CA ARG A 644 6.36 -7.41 -45.43
C ARG A 644 7.29 -6.63 -44.52
N ASN A 645 7.83 -7.32 -43.52
CA ASN A 645 9.01 -6.88 -42.76
C ASN A 645 10.15 -7.92 -42.92
N GLU A 646 11.22 -7.77 -42.15
CA GLU A 646 12.39 -8.66 -42.18
C GLU A 646 12.08 -10.14 -41.88
N LYS A 647 10.97 -10.46 -41.20
CA LYS A 647 10.53 -11.85 -40.97
C LYS A 647 9.77 -12.47 -42.15
N GLY A 648 9.15 -11.64 -43.00
CA GLY A 648 8.37 -12.09 -44.15
C GLY A 648 7.05 -11.33 -44.32
N TYR A 649 6.17 -11.87 -45.17
CA TYR A 649 4.85 -11.29 -45.41
C TYR A 649 3.89 -11.61 -44.25
N GLY A 650 3.09 -10.62 -43.89
CA GLY A 650 1.93 -10.77 -43.03
C GLY A 650 0.72 -11.38 -43.77
N PRO A 651 -0.42 -11.57 -43.06
CA PRO A 651 -1.69 -11.86 -43.71
C PRO A 651 -2.07 -10.74 -44.69
N ALA A 652 -2.75 -11.12 -45.79
CA ALA A 652 -3.18 -10.20 -46.82
C ALA A 652 -4.63 -9.75 -46.60
N THR A 653 -4.92 -8.46 -46.78
CA THR A 653 -6.30 -7.96 -46.82
C THR A 653 -6.88 -8.21 -48.20
N GLN A 654 -7.98 -8.96 -48.28
CA GLN A 654 -8.71 -9.21 -49.53
C GLN A 654 -9.83 -8.17 -49.72
N VAL A 655 -9.89 -7.57 -50.91
CA VAL A 655 -10.92 -6.57 -51.26
C VAL A 655 -11.58 -6.91 -52.59
N ARG A 656 -12.88 -6.58 -52.71
CA ARG A 656 -13.70 -6.80 -53.90
C ARG A 656 -14.02 -5.44 -54.54
N TRP A 657 -13.49 -5.20 -55.73
CA TRP A 657 -13.68 -3.95 -56.48
C TRP A 657 -14.80 -4.10 -57.51
N LEU A 658 -15.96 -3.51 -57.22
CA LEU A 658 -17.16 -3.60 -58.04
C LEU A 658 -16.94 -2.98 -59.43
N GLN A 659 -17.29 -3.74 -60.48
CA GLN A 659 -17.33 -3.25 -61.85
C GLN A 659 -18.71 -2.62 -62.12
N GLY A 660 -18.72 -1.36 -62.53
CA GLY A 660 -19.97 -0.63 -62.84
C GLY A 660 -20.61 -1.11 -64.14
N THR A 661 -21.90 -1.44 -64.09
CA THR A 661 -22.72 -1.71 -65.28
C THR A 661 -23.26 -0.40 -65.87
N GLU A 662 -22.70 0.06 -66.98
CA GLU A 662 -23.26 1.17 -67.74
C GLU A 662 -24.49 0.71 -68.55
N ARG A 663 -25.70 1.17 -68.14
CA ARG A 663 -26.87 1.40 -69.02
C ARG A 663 -28.07 1.97 -68.23
N TYR A 664 -28.19 3.30 -68.18
CA TYR A 664 -29.34 4.12 -68.60
C TYR A 664 -29.40 5.50 -67.92
N VAL A 665 -29.18 6.53 -68.73
CA VAL A 665 -29.86 7.85 -68.81
C VAL A 665 -30.11 8.66 -67.52
N LYS A 666 -29.49 9.85 -67.52
CA LYS A 666 -29.92 11.14 -66.91
C LYS A 666 -31.17 11.11 -66.02
N LEU A 667 -30.96 11.42 -64.74
CA LEU A 667 -31.84 12.31 -63.99
C LEU A 667 -31.05 13.20 -63.02
N ASP A 668 -30.24 14.12 -63.58
CA ASP A 668 -29.66 15.22 -62.80
C ASP A 668 -30.74 16.23 -62.44
N SER A 669 -31.35 16.09 -61.26
CA SER A 669 -31.77 17.18 -60.36
C SER A 669 -32.63 16.62 -59.22
N LEU A 670 -32.38 17.10 -57.99
CA LEU A 670 -32.98 16.63 -56.73
C LEU A 670 -32.51 15.19 -56.38
N VAL A 671 -31.75 14.92 -55.31
CA VAL A 671 -31.65 15.62 -54.03
C VAL A 671 -30.19 15.67 -53.57
N ASN A 672 -29.60 16.86 -53.60
CA ASN A 672 -28.55 17.20 -52.64
C ASN A 672 -29.28 17.58 -51.33
N ILE A 673 -28.62 17.40 -50.17
CA ILE A 673 -29.22 17.44 -48.80
C ILE A 673 -29.97 16.14 -48.41
N THR A 674 -29.26 15.18 -47.80
CA THR A 674 -29.44 14.80 -46.37
C THR A 674 -28.46 13.67 -46.01
N LEU A 675 -27.21 14.02 -45.67
CA LEU A 675 -26.37 13.16 -44.82
C LEU A 675 -25.56 13.95 -43.77
N ASN A 676 -26.08 15.14 -43.42
CA ASN A 676 -25.64 15.95 -42.26
C ASN A 676 -26.75 16.08 -41.19
N LYS A 677 -27.79 15.22 -41.25
CA LYS A 677 -28.87 15.11 -40.25
C LYS A 677 -29.28 13.66 -39.99
N ILE A 678 -28.34 12.88 -39.45
CA ILE A 678 -28.67 11.83 -38.47
C ILE A 678 -27.91 12.16 -37.17
N ILE A 679 -28.12 13.40 -36.73
CA ILE A 679 -28.03 13.81 -35.33
C ILE A 679 -29.48 14.12 -34.92
N ASN A 680 -29.89 13.58 -33.78
CA ASN A 680 -31.15 13.80 -33.08
C ASN A 680 -32.46 13.32 -33.72
N ALA A 681 -32.91 12.18 -33.16
CA ALA A 681 -34.26 11.95 -32.64
C ALA A 681 -35.44 11.79 -33.64
N THR A 682 -36.17 10.68 -33.47
CA THR A 682 -37.43 10.72 -32.69
C THR A 682 -37.81 9.32 -32.19
N CYS A 683 -37.96 9.20 -30.87
CA CYS A 683 -38.93 8.29 -30.24
C CYS A 683 -39.47 9.00 -28.99
N LYS A 684 -40.67 9.57 -29.12
CA LYS A 684 -41.43 10.22 -28.04
C LYS A 684 -42.79 9.53 -28.00
N VAL A 685 -43.14 8.87 -26.90
CA VAL A 685 -44.51 8.40 -26.65
C VAL A 685 -44.87 8.63 -25.18
N LEU A 686 -45.75 9.62 -24.99
CA LEU A 686 -46.76 9.81 -23.92
C LEU A 686 -46.37 10.13 -22.45
N VAL A 687 -47.29 10.92 -21.88
CA VAL A 687 -47.26 11.88 -20.74
C VAL A 687 -48.75 12.22 -20.48
N PRO A 688 -49.28 12.44 -19.25
CA PRO A 688 -48.77 13.33 -18.19
C PRO A 688 -48.97 12.81 -16.73
N CYS A 689 -49.16 13.75 -15.80
CA CYS A 689 -49.65 13.66 -14.40
C CYS A 689 -48.59 13.60 -13.27
N PHE A 690 -48.64 14.47 -12.24
CA PHE A 690 -49.42 15.72 -12.07
C PHE A 690 -48.76 16.69 -11.04
N MET A 691 -49.55 17.59 -10.44
CA MET A 691 -49.23 18.62 -9.43
C MET A 691 -48.87 18.02 -8.04
N SER A 692 -48.24 18.73 -7.09
CA SER A 692 -47.99 20.19 -6.92
C SER A 692 -46.65 20.47 -6.25
#